data_AF-H2YCB1-F1
#
_entry.id   AF-H2YCB1-F1
#
_cell.length_a   1.000
_cell.length_b   1.000
_cell.length_c   1.000
_cell.angle_alpha   90.00
_cell.angle_beta   90.00
_cell.angle_gamma   90.00
#
_symmetry.space_group_name_H-M   'P 1'
#
loop_
_entity.id
_entity.type
_entity.pdbx_description
1 polymer ?
#
loop_
_entity_poly.entity_id
_entity_poly.type
_entity_poly.pdbx_seq_one_letter_code
_entity_poly.pdbx_strand_id
1 'polypeptide(L)'
;LGRGIIVTLEAVRFKFQVQVGEIRSLPGLIDNNKGRYAVVIFEDLYMYLNLQGQNRANLDQYCRDFNVGILNKFNLHGHSMVSATINLTSFPLRFMSSVRLKDYEINATSPLLRITRPGSVVPVPSPNDWTIFLPYHHTYTAVTLASRLKPPKLRKTKRRVPANIDNQEKLIPVLLDQGLYDGIQRVFFGNNLKFWLQKVLFLDALSYLSYGRLSLPLERYFQIDIDDIFVGVAESRLLVNDVQALLNFQTELRKNVPGFTYQLGFSGKFIYSGTDEESEGDRMLLKLADNFSWFPHMWSHMQAHWFSNASKLCEYMDINRQFALRHSLNTSSNYAVAPHHAGVYPVHQQLYHCWRKVWNITSTSSEEYPNLRPDHRRKGFIYRNIMVIPRQTCSLFTHTMVLDMYPGGKEVLLESIDGGSLFQSFLYNQVNVFMTHQSNYGNDRLGLFTFDRAMKFLYKWTNLRLVYEPPEVLGKRYFNLYPEEVEPVWSNPCLNRRHLEIWSEEKNCSSFPKFVVVGPQKTGTTALYWFLNMHPHVKSNLPSPTTFEEVQFFSGPNYFKGIDWYMSFFPTPENNTVLFEKSATYFDQKVVPKRLKTLLPSKHIVVILIDPALRAYSWYQHMRSHHDAFALKYSFYETITAHRGVDPDGLISLQRRCLDPGFYANHLENWLDFIQPQFIIIVDGDMLKTDPAAAMFQLQKSLGFTEIYQYNKILKFDERKGFFCQVQPKGKSKCLGQSKGRKYPEMEDESWKYLTKYYEEANLKLFKLLERLKKPIPEWLKKK
;
A
#
# COMPACT_ATOMS: atom_id res chain seq x y z
N LEU A 1 15.42 10.26 -10.42
CA LEU A 1 16.37 9.13 -10.41
C LEU A 1 15.67 7.94 -9.73
N GLY A 2 15.82 6.74 -10.27
CA GLY A 2 15.41 5.46 -9.65
C GLY A 2 13.96 5.03 -9.88
N ARG A 3 13.10 5.93 -10.36
CA ARG A 3 11.64 5.72 -10.42
C ARG A 3 11.23 4.44 -11.15
N GLY A 4 11.84 4.11 -12.28
CA GLY A 4 11.48 2.90 -13.05
C GLY A 4 11.78 1.59 -12.31
N ILE A 5 12.90 1.55 -11.56
CA ILE A 5 13.27 0.40 -10.73
C ILE A 5 12.29 0.27 -9.56
N ILE A 6 12.05 1.38 -8.85
CA ILE A 6 11.13 1.41 -7.71
C ILE A 6 9.73 0.97 -8.13
N VAL A 7 9.18 1.53 -9.22
CA VAL A 7 7.86 1.15 -9.73
C VAL A 7 7.79 -0.34 -10.07
N THR A 8 8.85 -0.89 -10.68
CA THR A 8 8.90 -2.32 -11.01
C THR A 8 8.91 -3.18 -9.74
N LEU A 9 9.75 -2.84 -8.76
CA LEU A 9 9.84 -3.57 -7.48
C LEU A 9 8.55 -3.47 -6.65
N GLU A 10 7.91 -2.30 -6.63
CA GLU A 10 6.59 -2.09 -6.01
C GLU A 10 5.52 -2.96 -6.68
N ALA A 11 5.49 -2.98 -8.02
CA ALA A 11 4.52 -3.76 -8.80
C ALA A 11 4.63 -5.27 -8.53
N VAL A 12 5.85 -5.82 -8.46
CA VAL A 12 6.09 -7.24 -8.16
C VAL A 12 6.12 -7.57 -6.67
N ARG A 13 5.83 -6.60 -5.79
CA ARG A 13 5.76 -6.77 -4.32
C ARG A 13 7.07 -7.18 -3.65
N PHE A 14 8.22 -6.90 -4.26
CA PHE A 14 9.50 -7.14 -3.61
C PHE A 14 9.81 -6.05 -2.58
N LYS A 15 10.23 -6.45 -1.37
CA LYS A 15 10.68 -5.51 -0.35
C LYS A 15 12.03 -4.94 -0.74
N PHE A 16 12.19 -3.63 -0.59
CA PHE A 16 13.43 -2.94 -0.93
C PHE A 16 13.70 -1.80 0.06
N GLN A 17 14.95 -1.35 0.08
CA GLN A 17 15.38 -0.13 0.76
C GLN A 17 16.11 0.75 -0.24
N VAL A 18 15.84 2.06 -0.22
CA VAL A 18 16.44 3.02 -1.15
C VAL A 18 17.32 3.98 -0.37
N GLN A 19 18.53 4.21 -0.88
CA GLN A 19 19.41 5.30 -0.47
C GLN A 19 19.60 6.22 -1.67
N VAL A 20 19.43 7.52 -1.47
CA VAL A 20 19.51 8.55 -2.52
C VAL A 20 20.64 9.52 -2.19
N GLY A 21 21.45 9.87 -3.19
CA GLY A 21 22.57 10.81 -3.05
C GLY A 21 23.92 10.10 -2.84
N GLU A 22 24.90 10.85 -2.32
CA GLU A 22 26.24 10.32 -2.02
C GLU A 22 26.19 9.28 -0.89
N ILE A 23 26.80 8.13 -1.14
CA ILE A 23 26.87 7.04 -0.18
C ILE A 23 28.06 7.30 0.77
N ARG A 24 27.80 7.99 1.88
CA ARG A 24 28.79 8.19 2.96
C ARG A 24 29.03 6.90 3.75
N SER A 25 27.96 6.18 4.04
CA SER A 25 27.99 4.87 4.70
C SER A 25 26.93 3.95 4.09
N LEU A 26 27.24 2.65 4.10
CA LEU A 26 26.30 1.61 3.68
C LEU A 26 25.25 1.39 4.79
N PRO A 27 24.01 1.01 4.44
CA PRO A 27 23.07 0.51 5.43
C PRO A 27 23.63 -0.75 6.09
N GLY A 28 23.14 -1.08 7.30
CA GLY A 28 23.54 -2.33 7.96
C GLY A 28 23.21 -3.53 7.07
N LEU A 29 24.24 -4.23 6.57
CA LEU A 29 24.12 -5.34 5.61
C LEU A 29 23.81 -6.68 6.28
N ILE A 30 24.19 -6.82 7.56
CA ILE A 30 24.06 -8.04 8.35
C ILE A 30 23.21 -7.75 9.58
N ASP A 31 22.31 -8.66 9.92
CA ASP A 31 21.50 -8.64 11.14
C ASP A 31 21.47 -10.05 11.73
N ASN A 32 21.95 -10.21 12.98
CA ASN A 32 22.06 -11.51 13.65
C ASN A 32 22.73 -12.62 12.80
N ASN A 33 23.90 -12.31 12.19
CA ASN A 33 24.64 -13.18 11.28
C ASN A 33 23.89 -13.60 10.00
N LYS A 34 22.78 -12.93 9.65
CA LYS A 34 22.06 -13.15 8.39
C LYS A 34 22.22 -11.94 7.48
N GLY A 35 22.43 -12.20 6.20
CA GLY A 35 22.43 -11.14 5.20
C GLY A 35 21.03 -10.56 4.99
N ARG A 36 20.92 -9.23 5.02
CA ARG A 36 19.63 -8.53 4.94
C ARG A 36 19.10 -8.32 3.52
N TYR A 37 19.96 -8.32 2.51
CA TYR A 37 19.61 -8.02 1.12
C TYR A 37 19.94 -9.20 0.20
N ALA A 38 19.07 -9.49 -0.77
CA ALA A 38 19.30 -10.58 -1.73
C ALA A 38 19.96 -10.13 -3.03
N VAL A 39 19.83 -8.84 -3.39
CA VAL A 39 20.45 -8.19 -4.56
C VAL A 39 20.76 -6.75 -4.19
N VAL A 40 21.88 -6.22 -4.67
CA VAL A 40 22.21 -4.80 -4.58
C VAL A 40 22.10 -4.17 -5.97
N ILE A 41 21.41 -3.03 -6.07
CA ILE A 41 21.13 -2.37 -7.35
C ILE A 41 21.74 -0.98 -7.35
N PHE A 42 22.63 -0.72 -8.30
CA PHE A 42 23.14 0.62 -8.60
C PHE A 42 22.48 1.14 -9.87
N GLU A 43 21.76 2.26 -9.75
CA GLU A 43 21.16 2.93 -10.91
C GLU A 43 22.23 3.49 -11.86
N ASP A 44 23.40 3.81 -11.32
CA ASP A 44 24.57 4.27 -12.05
C ASP A 44 25.80 3.47 -11.60
N LEU A 45 26.44 2.78 -12.55
CA LEU A 45 27.67 2.03 -12.31
C LEU A 45 28.76 2.89 -11.66
N TYR A 46 28.85 4.18 -11.99
CA TYR A 46 29.86 5.06 -11.39
C TYR A 46 29.72 5.17 -9.88
N MET A 47 28.50 5.04 -9.33
CA MET A 47 28.31 4.99 -7.87
C MET A 47 29.00 3.76 -7.28
N TYR A 48 28.89 2.60 -7.94
CA TYR A 48 29.55 1.38 -7.48
C TYR A 48 31.08 1.44 -7.62
N LEU A 49 31.58 2.03 -8.71
CA LEU A 49 33.02 2.20 -8.96
C LEU A 49 33.67 3.20 -7.99
N ASN A 50 32.95 4.26 -7.63
CA ASN A 50 33.47 5.34 -6.79
C ASN A 50 33.18 5.15 -5.28
N LEU A 51 32.67 3.99 -4.86
CA LEU A 51 32.54 3.69 -3.44
C LEU A 51 33.92 3.73 -2.77
N GLN A 52 34.02 4.45 -1.65
CA GLN A 52 35.25 4.54 -0.86
C GLN A 52 35.74 3.16 -0.40
N GLY A 53 37.06 2.95 -0.32
CA GLY A 53 37.70 1.64 -0.21
C GLY A 53 37.12 0.71 0.85
N GLN A 54 36.85 1.18 2.07
CA GLN A 54 36.29 0.34 3.14
C GLN A 54 34.83 -0.03 2.87
N ASN A 55 34.00 0.91 2.39
CA ASN A 55 32.61 0.61 2.01
C ASN A 55 32.58 -0.40 0.86
N ARG A 56 33.44 -0.22 -0.15
CA ARG A 56 33.52 -1.15 -1.29
C ARG A 56 33.97 -2.55 -0.85
N ALA A 57 35.01 -2.65 -0.04
CA ALA A 57 35.49 -3.93 0.48
C ALA A 57 34.42 -4.66 1.31
N ASN A 58 33.72 -3.93 2.20
CA ASN A 58 32.65 -4.50 3.01
C ASN A 58 31.48 -5.01 2.15
N LEU A 59 31.08 -4.26 1.12
CA LEU A 59 30.03 -4.68 0.20
C LEU A 59 30.44 -5.91 -0.61
N ASP A 60 31.64 -5.92 -1.18
CA ASP A 60 32.13 -7.04 -1.98
C ASP A 60 32.30 -8.30 -1.11
N GLN A 61 32.75 -8.14 0.14
CA GLN A 61 32.82 -9.24 1.11
C GLN A 61 31.43 -9.79 1.44
N TYR A 62 30.48 -8.90 1.73
CA TYR A 62 29.08 -9.27 1.94
C TYR A 62 28.48 -10.03 0.75
N CYS A 63 28.78 -9.59 -0.48
CA CYS A 63 28.34 -10.26 -1.70
C CYS A 63 28.86 -11.69 -1.81
N ARG A 64 30.13 -11.93 -1.46
CA ARG A 64 30.72 -13.27 -1.42
C ARG A 64 30.16 -14.13 -0.30
N ASP A 65 30.08 -13.60 0.91
CA ASP A 65 29.66 -14.37 2.10
C ASP A 65 28.20 -14.82 2.04
N PHE A 66 27.32 -14.01 1.43
CA PHE A 66 25.87 -14.27 1.41
C PHE A 66 25.30 -14.60 0.03
N ASN A 67 26.16 -14.76 -0.99
CA ASN A 67 25.79 -15.00 -2.37
C ASN A 67 24.81 -13.93 -2.89
N VAL A 68 25.21 -12.66 -2.80
CA VAL A 68 24.41 -11.51 -3.21
C VAL A 68 24.98 -10.92 -4.49
N GLY A 69 24.21 -10.99 -5.58
CA GLY A 69 24.60 -10.40 -6.85
C GLY A 69 24.37 -8.89 -6.94
N ILE A 70 25.03 -8.25 -7.91
CA ILE A 70 24.96 -6.80 -8.14
C ILE A 70 24.38 -6.49 -9.51
N LEU A 71 23.31 -5.69 -9.56
CA LEU A 71 22.76 -5.17 -10.81
C LEU A 71 23.25 -3.73 -11.01
N ASN A 72 23.92 -3.49 -12.12
CA ASN A 72 24.45 -2.18 -12.49
C ASN A 72 23.75 -1.66 -13.74
N LYS A 73 23.32 -0.41 -13.71
CA LYS A 73 22.81 0.30 -14.87
C LYS A 73 23.75 1.45 -15.24
N PHE A 74 23.85 1.75 -16.54
CA PHE A 74 24.53 2.95 -17.01
C PHE A 74 23.55 4.11 -17.17
N ASN A 75 23.95 5.28 -16.67
CA ASN A 75 23.25 6.54 -16.91
C ASN A 75 24.20 7.52 -17.61
N LEU A 76 23.78 8.09 -18.73
CA LEU A 76 24.59 9.01 -19.53
C LEU A 76 24.49 10.46 -19.08
N HIS A 77 23.65 10.77 -18.09
CA HIS A 77 23.46 12.14 -17.61
C HIS A 77 24.69 12.65 -16.85
N GLY A 78 25.53 13.43 -17.54
CA GLY A 78 26.67 14.15 -16.96
C GLY A 78 27.97 14.00 -17.76
N HIS A 79 28.09 12.94 -18.57
CA HIS A 79 29.26 12.72 -19.42
C HIS A 79 28.96 13.15 -20.85
N SER A 80 29.32 14.39 -21.17
CA SER A 80 29.38 14.94 -22.53
C SER A 80 30.09 13.96 -23.48
N MET A 81 29.40 13.57 -24.55
CA MET A 81 29.91 12.93 -25.77
C MET A 81 31.21 12.13 -25.62
N VAL A 82 31.11 10.84 -25.28
CA VAL A 82 32.25 9.93 -25.42
C VAL A 82 31.88 8.79 -26.35
N SER A 83 32.13 8.99 -27.66
CA SER A 83 32.20 7.89 -28.65
C SER A 83 33.50 7.08 -28.55
N ALA A 84 34.24 7.21 -27.44
CA ALA A 84 35.45 6.46 -27.17
C ALA A 84 35.16 5.24 -26.30
N THR A 85 35.92 4.18 -26.51
CA THR A 85 35.90 3.00 -25.65
C THR A 85 36.61 3.30 -24.34
N ILE A 86 35.94 3.07 -23.21
CA ILE A 86 36.48 3.32 -21.87
C ILE A 86 36.78 1.96 -21.20
N ASN A 87 37.99 1.84 -20.64
CA ASN A 87 38.36 0.70 -19.78
C ASN A 87 37.81 0.92 -18.37
N LEU A 88 37.14 -0.08 -17.81
CA LEU A 88 36.83 -0.10 -16.38
C LEU A 88 38.06 -0.62 -15.63
N THR A 89 38.81 0.24 -14.95
CA THR A 89 40.09 -0.16 -14.31
C THR A 89 39.96 -1.29 -13.29
N SER A 90 38.80 -1.41 -12.64
CA SER A 90 38.52 -2.47 -11.65
C SER A 90 38.02 -3.79 -12.25
N PHE A 91 37.73 -3.86 -13.56
CA PHE A 91 37.10 -5.01 -14.20
C PHE A 91 37.71 -5.31 -15.57
N PRO A 92 37.81 -6.58 -16.01
CA PRO A 92 38.28 -6.89 -17.36
C PRO A 92 37.20 -6.63 -18.44
N LEU A 93 36.65 -5.41 -18.43
CA LEU A 93 35.52 -4.96 -19.22
C LEU A 93 35.75 -3.56 -19.79
N ARG A 94 35.40 -3.39 -21.07
CA ARG A 94 35.31 -2.10 -21.75
C ARG A 94 33.85 -1.77 -22.03
N PHE A 95 33.52 -0.49 -22.14
CA PHE A 95 32.21 -0.05 -22.61
C PHE A 95 32.33 1.12 -23.60
N MET A 96 31.26 1.33 -24.35
CA MET A 96 31.15 2.47 -25.28
C MET A 96 29.72 2.99 -25.26
N SER A 97 29.58 4.31 -25.18
CA SER A 97 28.31 5.01 -24.99
C SER A 97 27.86 5.75 -26.26
N SER A 98 26.64 6.27 -26.25
CA SER A 98 26.03 6.99 -27.38
C SER A 98 26.01 6.17 -28.67
N VAL A 99 25.68 4.89 -28.54
CA VAL A 99 25.52 3.96 -29.66
C VAL A 99 24.04 3.86 -30.02
N ARG A 100 23.74 4.00 -31.32
CA ARG A 100 22.40 3.69 -31.83
C ARG A 100 22.34 2.24 -32.29
N LEU A 101 21.30 1.54 -31.82
CA LEU A 101 21.10 0.12 -32.07
C LEU A 101 19.86 -0.12 -32.93
N LYS A 102 19.85 -1.25 -33.62
CA LYS A 102 18.70 -1.85 -34.31
C LYS A 102 18.80 -3.37 -34.15
N ASP A 103 17.77 -4.09 -34.59
CA ASP A 103 17.76 -5.56 -34.64
C ASP A 103 18.14 -6.18 -33.27
N TYR A 104 17.40 -5.82 -32.20
CA TYR A 104 17.68 -6.27 -30.84
C TYR A 104 17.22 -7.71 -30.64
N GLU A 105 18.10 -8.58 -30.17
CA GLU A 105 17.83 -10.00 -29.99
C GLU A 105 18.28 -10.49 -28.60
N ILE A 106 17.61 -11.53 -28.12
CA ILE A 106 17.97 -12.23 -26.89
C ILE A 106 18.91 -13.38 -27.23
N ASN A 107 20.04 -13.48 -26.54
CA ASN A 107 20.95 -14.60 -26.69
C ASN A 107 20.37 -15.85 -26.01
N ALA A 108 19.91 -16.81 -26.82
CA ALA A 108 19.26 -18.03 -26.33
C ALA A 108 20.14 -18.90 -25.41
N THR A 109 21.46 -18.77 -25.49
CA THR A 109 22.39 -19.53 -24.64
C THR A 109 22.64 -18.86 -23.29
N SER A 110 22.08 -17.68 -23.03
CA SER A 110 22.29 -16.96 -21.79
C SER A 110 21.62 -17.68 -20.61
N PRO A 111 22.34 -18.00 -19.53
CA PRO A 111 21.75 -18.65 -18.35
C PRO A 111 20.88 -17.70 -17.51
N LEU A 112 20.82 -16.41 -17.89
CA LEU A 112 19.97 -15.41 -17.23
C LEU A 112 18.48 -15.66 -17.45
N LEU A 113 18.12 -16.22 -18.61
CA LEU A 113 16.75 -16.20 -19.11
C LEU A 113 15.85 -17.16 -18.31
N ARG A 114 14.74 -16.63 -17.77
CA ARG A 114 13.74 -17.42 -17.06
C ARG A 114 12.34 -17.08 -17.53
N ILE A 115 11.93 -15.82 -17.35
CA ILE A 115 10.69 -15.26 -17.87
C ILE A 115 10.85 -14.96 -19.35
N THR A 116 11.98 -14.40 -19.78
CA THR A 116 12.22 -14.01 -21.17
C THR A 116 12.34 -15.24 -22.07
N ARG A 117 11.64 -15.22 -23.21
CA ARG A 117 11.77 -16.24 -24.26
C ARG A 117 12.63 -15.70 -25.42
N PRO A 118 13.70 -16.40 -25.83
CA PRO A 118 14.49 -16.04 -27.01
C PRO A 118 13.80 -16.46 -28.32
N GLY A 119 14.32 -15.98 -29.46
CA GLY A 119 13.92 -16.48 -30.80
C GLY A 119 13.24 -15.46 -31.71
N SER A 120 13.22 -14.18 -31.35
CA SER A 120 12.70 -13.12 -32.24
C SER A 120 13.53 -11.84 -32.12
N VAL A 121 13.55 -11.06 -33.20
CA VAL A 121 14.25 -9.77 -33.30
C VAL A 121 13.26 -8.63 -33.07
N VAL A 122 13.63 -7.66 -32.24
CA VAL A 122 12.80 -6.47 -31.91
C VAL A 122 13.45 -5.20 -32.46
N PRO A 123 12.67 -4.32 -33.11
CA PRO A 123 13.13 -2.98 -33.41
C PRO A 123 13.45 -2.20 -32.12
N VAL A 124 14.61 -1.54 -32.09
CA VAL A 124 14.99 -0.68 -30.97
C VAL A 124 14.21 0.64 -31.07
N PRO A 125 13.56 1.13 -29.99
CA PRO A 125 12.89 2.43 -30.01
C PRO A 125 13.86 3.57 -30.36
N SER A 126 13.47 4.44 -31.30
CA SER A 126 14.26 5.60 -31.75
C SER A 126 14.04 6.83 -30.84
N PRO A 127 15.06 7.66 -30.55
CA PRO A 127 16.46 7.35 -30.32
C PRO A 127 16.82 7.54 -28.83
N ASN A 128 17.34 6.49 -28.19
CA ASN A 128 18.10 6.65 -26.95
C ASN A 128 19.54 6.23 -27.22
N ASP A 129 20.49 7.01 -26.71
CA ASP A 129 21.89 6.61 -26.66
C ASP A 129 22.04 5.36 -25.79
N TRP A 130 22.58 4.29 -26.37
CA TRP A 130 22.88 3.05 -25.65
C TRP A 130 24.34 3.00 -25.25
N THR A 131 24.60 2.43 -24.08
CA THR A 131 25.90 1.88 -23.70
C THR A 131 25.95 0.43 -24.14
N ILE A 132 27.07 0.02 -24.75
CA ILE A 132 27.37 -1.36 -25.08
C ILE A 132 28.61 -1.83 -24.32
N PHE A 133 28.73 -3.13 -24.20
CA PHE A 133 29.81 -3.80 -23.47
C PHE A 133 30.75 -4.55 -24.40
N LEU A 134 32.04 -4.47 -24.08
CA LEU A 134 33.15 -5.07 -24.82
C LEU A 134 33.99 -5.90 -23.83
N PRO A 135 33.54 -7.12 -23.47
CA PRO A 135 34.27 -7.97 -22.54
C PRO A 135 35.57 -8.47 -23.17
N TYR A 136 36.61 -8.70 -22.34
CA TYR A 136 37.86 -9.34 -22.75
C TYR A 136 38.32 -10.42 -21.76
N HIS A 137 37.36 -11.02 -21.05
CA HIS A 137 37.55 -12.13 -20.10
C HIS A 137 36.36 -13.08 -20.17
N HIS A 138 36.58 -14.37 -19.90
CA HIS A 138 35.56 -15.42 -20.04
C HIS A 138 34.44 -15.37 -18.98
N THR A 139 34.58 -14.55 -17.93
CA THR A 139 33.55 -14.38 -16.89
C THR A 139 32.26 -13.79 -17.47
N TYR A 140 32.37 -13.10 -18.60
CA TYR A 140 31.27 -12.37 -19.19
C TYR A 140 30.57 -13.16 -20.30
N THR A 141 29.24 -13.16 -20.26
CA THR A 141 28.39 -13.74 -21.30
C THR A 141 27.40 -12.68 -21.80
N ALA A 142 27.22 -12.58 -23.11
CA ALA A 142 26.20 -11.70 -23.69
C ALA A 142 24.79 -12.21 -23.33
N VAL A 143 23.94 -11.34 -22.81
CA VAL A 143 22.51 -11.62 -22.56
C VAL A 143 21.70 -11.21 -23.78
N THR A 144 22.05 -10.07 -24.36
CA THR A 144 21.41 -9.54 -25.56
C THR A 144 22.45 -9.14 -26.58
N LEU A 145 22.02 -9.17 -27.84
CA LEU A 145 22.83 -8.77 -28.97
C LEU A 145 22.03 -7.75 -29.79
N ALA A 146 22.73 -6.85 -30.48
CA ALA A 146 22.09 -5.88 -31.37
C ALA A 146 23.05 -5.42 -32.47
N SER A 147 22.47 -4.97 -33.58
CA SER A 147 23.21 -4.41 -34.71
C SER A 147 23.36 -2.90 -34.56
N ARG A 148 24.47 -2.34 -35.06
CA ARG A 148 24.66 -0.88 -35.09
C ARG A 148 23.76 -0.22 -36.13
N LEU A 149 23.04 0.83 -35.75
CA LEU A 149 22.33 1.70 -36.69
C LEU A 149 23.29 2.78 -37.22
N LYS A 150 23.83 2.60 -38.43
CA LYS A 150 24.68 3.60 -39.09
C LYS A 150 23.83 4.86 -39.40
N PRO A 151 24.34 6.08 -39.16
CA PRO A 151 23.65 7.29 -39.61
C PRO A 151 23.41 7.26 -41.12
N PRO A 152 22.32 7.85 -41.64
CA PRO A 152 22.21 8.12 -43.07
C PRO A 152 23.46 8.92 -43.50
N LYS A 153 24.05 8.56 -44.66
CA LYS A 153 25.32 9.10 -45.17
C LYS A 153 25.24 10.63 -45.30
N LEU A 154 25.62 11.36 -44.25
CA LEU A 154 25.91 12.79 -44.33
C LEU A 154 27.29 12.97 -44.95
N ARG A 155 27.38 13.91 -45.91
CA ARG A 155 28.58 14.29 -46.67
C ARG A 155 29.82 14.33 -45.76
N LYS A 156 30.86 13.61 -46.21
CA LYS A 156 32.23 13.52 -45.68
C LYS A 156 32.61 14.67 -44.73
N THR A 157 32.49 14.45 -43.42
CA THR A 157 33.34 15.12 -42.43
C THR A 157 34.21 14.07 -41.76
N LYS A 158 35.53 14.28 -41.84
CA LYS A 158 36.57 13.39 -41.31
C LYS A 158 36.49 13.36 -39.78
N ARG A 159 35.65 12.50 -39.21
CA ARG A 159 35.79 12.05 -37.83
C ARG A 159 36.25 10.59 -37.84
N ARG A 160 37.51 10.37 -37.47
CA ARG A 160 38.10 9.03 -37.31
C ARG A 160 37.39 8.32 -36.16
N VAL A 161 36.52 7.37 -36.48
CA VAL A 161 36.05 6.35 -35.55
C VAL A 161 37.14 5.27 -35.47
N PRO A 162 37.47 4.70 -34.29
CA PRO A 162 38.48 3.64 -34.19
C PRO A 162 38.13 2.44 -35.08
N ALA A 163 39.09 2.03 -35.92
CA ALA A 163 38.91 1.02 -36.99
C ALA A 163 38.52 -0.39 -36.49
N ASN A 164 38.70 -0.72 -35.20
CA ASN A 164 38.46 -2.06 -34.67
C ASN A 164 37.00 -2.39 -34.32
N ILE A 165 36.08 -1.41 -34.32
CA ILE A 165 34.67 -1.64 -33.93
C ILE A 165 33.76 -1.81 -35.15
N ASP A 166 34.16 -1.33 -36.34
CA ASP A 166 33.33 -1.47 -37.56
C ASP A 166 33.27 -2.93 -38.07
N ASN A 167 34.09 -3.84 -37.50
CA ASN A 167 34.12 -5.28 -37.77
C ASN A 167 33.30 -6.15 -36.79
N GLN A 168 32.75 -5.61 -35.69
CA GLN A 168 31.87 -6.38 -34.82
C GLN A 168 30.44 -6.36 -35.37
N GLU A 169 29.99 -7.48 -35.94
CA GLU A 169 28.64 -7.63 -36.49
C GLU A 169 27.54 -7.49 -35.43
N LYS A 170 27.80 -7.91 -34.18
CA LYS A 170 26.85 -7.85 -33.06
C LYS A 170 27.46 -7.19 -31.82
N LEU A 171 26.76 -6.19 -31.30
CA LEU A 171 27.08 -5.43 -30.09
C LEU A 171 26.33 -6.01 -28.89
N ILE A 172 26.81 -5.77 -27.66
CA ILE A 172 26.24 -6.36 -26.42
C ILE A 172 25.63 -5.27 -25.54
N PRO A 173 24.30 -5.07 -25.55
CA PRO A 173 23.63 -4.06 -24.71
C PRO A 173 23.38 -4.49 -23.26
N VAL A 174 23.29 -5.80 -23.00
CA VAL A 174 23.14 -6.37 -21.66
C VAL A 174 24.16 -7.50 -21.49
N LEU A 175 24.93 -7.43 -20.41
CA LEU A 175 26.03 -8.34 -20.13
C LEU A 175 25.83 -9.01 -18.77
N LEU A 176 26.03 -10.32 -18.72
CA LEU A 176 26.11 -11.09 -17.49
C LEU A 176 27.58 -11.32 -17.13
N ASP A 177 27.95 -11.03 -15.90
CA ASP A 177 29.19 -11.45 -15.24
C ASP A 177 28.88 -12.64 -14.34
N GLN A 178 29.46 -13.79 -14.64
CA GLN A 178 29.28 -15.02 -13.88
C GLN A 178 30.07 -15.01 -12.55
N GLY A 179 30.87 -13.97 -12.29
CA GLY A 179 31.65 -13.83 -11.08
C GLY A 179 32.90 -14.72 -11.03
N LEU A 180 33.35 -15.24 -12.18
CA LEU A 180 34.55 -16.09 -12.27
C LEU A 180 35.85 -15.30 -11.98
N TYR A 181 35.80 -13.97 -12.07
CA TYR A 181 36.96 -13.11 -11.83
C TYR A 181 37.18 -12.75 -10.35
N ASP A 182 36.10 -12.47 -9.59
CA ASP A 182 36.19 -11.96 -8.20
C ASP A 182 35.17 -12.55 -7.23
N GLY A 183 34.45 -13.60 -7.65
CA GLY A 183 33.44 -14.30 -6.87
C GLY A 183 32.08 -13.60 -6.79
N ILE A 184 31.85 -12.51 -7.53
CA ILE A 184 30.60 -11.75 -7.46
C ILE A 184 29.89 -11.75 -8.81
N GLN A 185 28.67 -12.28 -8.85
CA GLN A 185 27.82 -12.24 -10.04
C GLN A 185 27.24 -10.85 -10.27
N ARG A 186 27.23 -10.39 -11.52
CA ARG A 186 26.71 -9.06 -11.89
C ARG A 186 25.93 -9.08 -13.19
N VAL A 187 24.98 -8.16 -13.32
CA VAL A 187 24.32 -7.88 -14.61
C VAL A 187 24.44 -6.41 -14.93
N PHE A 188 24.91 -6.10 -16.14
CA PHE A 188 25.09 -4.73 -16.63
C PHE A 188 24.04 -4.39 -17.68
N PHE A 189 23.30 -3.31 -17.45
CA PHE A 189 22.31 -2.76 -18.37
C PHE A 189 22.83 -1.50 -19.05
N GLY A 190 22.89 -1.54 -20.38
CA GLY A 190 23.36 -0.43 -21.21
C GLY A 190 22.35 0.69 -21.45
N ASN A 191 21.13 0.59 -20.91
CA ASN A 191 20.10 1.62 -21.02
C ASN A 191 19.12 1.54 -19.84
N ASN A 192 18.20 2.50 -19.76
CA ASN A 192 17.11 2.53 -18.81
C ASN A 192 16.01 1.48 -19.10
N LEU A 193 15.15 1.28 -18.10
CA LEU A 193 13.99 0.38 -18.18
C LEU A 193 12.80 1.00 -18.93
N LYS A 194 12.99 1.89 -19.91
CA LYS A 194 11.88 2.36 -20.77
C LYS A 194 11.50 1.32 -21.80
N PHE A 195 12.49 0.65 -22.40
CA PHE A 195 12.23 -0.43 -23.35
C PHE A 195 11.65 -1.65 -22.62
N TRP A 196 10.49 -2.15 -23.07
CA TRP A 196 9.76 -3.20 -22.37
C TRP A 196 10.58 -4.47 -22.15
N LEU A 197 11.42 -4.85 -23.12
CA LEU A 197 12.24 -6.06 -23.02
C LEU A 197 13.30 -5.95 -21.93
N GLN A 198 13.82 -4.73 -21.69
CA GLN A 198 14.72 -4.47 -20.55
C GLN A 198 14.01 -4.68 -19.21
N LYS A 199 12.70 -4.42 -19.12
CA LYS A 199 11.91 -4.66 -17.90
C LYS A 199 11.77 -6.16 -17.61
N VAL A 200 11.55 -6.97 -18.65
CA VAL A 200 11.49 -8.44 -18.51
C VAL A 200 12.85 -8.99 -18.09
N LEU A 201 13.93 -8.57 -18.77
CA LEU A 201 15.30 -8.96 -18.44
C LEU A 201 15.73 -8.50 -17.05
N PHE A 202 15.23 -7.36 -16.58
CA PHE A 202 15.47 -6.91 -15.22
C PHE A 202 14.91 -7.88 -14.19
N LEU A 203 13.71 -8.43 -14.40
CA LEU A 203 13.15 -9.46 -13.51
C LEU A 203 13.93 -10.78 -13.57
N ASP A 204 14.40 -11.17 -14.76
CA ASP A 204 15.30 -12.31 -14.92
C ASP A 204 16.63 -12.11 -14.19
N ALA A 205 17.19 -10.91 -14.26
CA ALA A 205 18.39 -10.54 -13.52
C ALA A 205 18.18 -10.58 -12.01
N LEU A 206 17.06 -10.07 -11.48
CA LEU A 206 16.75 -10.20 -10.06
C LEU A 206 16.63 -11.66 -9.63
N SER A 207 15.94 -12.48 -10.42
CA SER A 207 15.80 -13.92 -10.18
C SER A 207 17.17 -14.62 -10.13
N TYR A 208 18.02 -14.36 -11.11
CA TYR A 208 19.34 -14.99 -11.22
C TYR A 208 20.29 -14.54 -10.10
N LEU A 209 20.45 -13.23 -9.90
CA LEU A 209 21.38 -12.65 -8.92
C LEU A 209 21.00 -12.93 -7.47
N SER A 210 19.73 -13.28 -7.23
CA SER A 210 19.22 -13.67 -5.91
C SER A 210 19.15 -15.18 -5.70
N TYR A 211 19.61 -15.99 -6.67
CA TYR A 211 19.50 -17.44 -6.66
C TYR A 211 18.05 -17.92 -6.44
N GLY A 212 17.10 -17.28 -7.11
CA GLY A 212 15.68 -17.63 -7.03
C GLY A 212 14.89 -16.99 -5.89
N ARG A 213 15.55 -16.30 -4.94
CA ARG A 213 14.87 -15.68 -3.78
C ARG A 213 13.94 -14.53 -4.19
N LEU A 214 14.25 -13.85 -5.29
CA LEU A 214 13.45 -12.78 -5.89
C LEU A 214 12.86 -13.22 -7.24
N SER A 215 12.05 -14.29 -7.20
CA SER A 215 11.43 -14.87 -8.40
C SER A 215 9.94 -15.09 -8.20
N LEU A 216 9.12 -14.52 -9.08
CA LEU A 216 7.70 -14.86 -9.16
C LEU A 216 7.51 -16.16 -9.96
N PRO A 217 6.55 -17.03 -9.60
CA PRO A 217 6.10 -18.15 -10.46
C PRO A 217 5.86 -17.72 -11.91
N LEU A 218 5.88 -18.66 -12.86
CA LEU A 218 5.59 -18.37 -14.28
C LEU A 218 4.08 -18.36 -14.61
N GLU A 219 3.26 -18.88 -13.70
CA GLU A 219 1.81 -18.90 -13.86
C GLU A 219 1.20 -17.52 -13.60
N ARG A 220 0.19 -17.18 -14.38
CA ARG A 220 -0.60 -15.95 -14.29
C ARG A 220 -2.06 -16.33 -14.29
N TYR A 221 -2.68 -16.23 -13.12
CA TYR A 221 -4.09 -16.52 -12.94
C TYR A 221 -4.88 -15.31 -13.39
N PHE A 222 -5.84 -15.50 -14.29
CA PHE A 222 -6.60 -14.38 -14.81
C PHE A 222 -8.08 -14.66 -15.06
N GLN A 223 -8.83 -13.56 -15.04
CA GLN A 223 -10.26 -13.47 -15.31
C GLN A 223 -10.51 -12.24 -16.18
N ILE A 224 -11.50 -12.32 -17.08
CA ILE A 224 -11.99 -11.18 -17.85
C ILE A 224 -13.46 -10.98 -17.53
N ASP A 225 -13.75 -9.82 -16.97
CA ASP A 225 -15.09 -9.39 -16.63
C ASP A 225 -15.60 -8.45 -17.71
N ILE A 226 -16.82 -8.70 -18.19
CA ILE A 226 -17.56 -7.84 -19.09
C ILE A 226 -18.71 -7.24 -18.29
N ASP A 227 -18.50 -6.02 -17.78
CA ASP A 227 -19.52 -5.25 -17.07
C ASP A 227 -20.59 -4.76 -18.06
N ASP A 228 -21.69 -4.23 -17.54
CA ASP A 228 -22.72 -3.53 -18.31
C ASP A 228 -23.49 -4.40 -19.32
N ILE A 229 -23.59 -5.71 -19.10
CA ILE A 229 -24.46 -6.57 -19.91
C ILE A 229 -25.94 -6.14 -19.73
N PHE A 230 -26.59 -5.94 -20.87
CA PHE A 230 -27.89 -5.30 -21.07
C PHE A 230 -27.94 -3.80 -20.81
N VAL A 231 -26.85 -3.16 -20.38
CA VAL A 231 -26.78 -1.71 -20.16
C VAL A 231 -26.26 -1.03 -21.44
N GLY A 232 -26.64 0.22 -21.68
CA GLY A 232 -26.14 1.03 -22.79
C GLY A 232 -27.24 1.70 -23.61
N VAL A 233 -26.85 2.73 -24.36
CA VAL A 233 -27.70 3.39 -25.37
C VAL A 233 -27.72 2.55 -26.65
N ALA A 234 -28.68 2.81 -27.54
CA ALA A 234 -28.67 2.20 -28.87
C ALA A 234 -27.31 2.42 -29.56
N GLU A 235 -26.87 1.44 -30.36
CA GLU A 235 -25.58 1.36 -31.07
C GLU A 235 -24.36 0.98 -30.20
N SER A 236 -24.55 0.77 -28.90
CA SER A 236 -23.49 0.36 -27.97
C SER A 236 -23.61 -1.10 -27.48
N ARG A 237 -24.62 -1.83 -27.95
CA ARG A 237 -24.94 -3.17 -27.48
C ARG A 237 -24.41 -4.24 -28.44
N LEU A 238 -24.45 -5.49 -27.99
CA LEU A 238 -23.98 -6.62 -28.77
C LEU A 238 -25.02 -7.03 -29.80
N LEU A 239 -24.59 -7.26 -31.03
CA LEU A 239 -25.37 -7.93 -32.05
C LEU A 239 -25.16 -9.44 -31.98
N VAL A 240 -26.01 -10.22 -32.65
CA VAL A 240 -25.89 -11.68 -32.74
C VAL A 240 -24.48 -12.14 -33.16
N ASN A 241 -23.91 -11.47 -34.16
CA ASN A 241 -22.57 -11.78 -34.66
C ASN A 241 -21.48 -11.49 -33.63
N ASP A 242 -21.67 -10.53 -32.74
CA ASP A 242 -20.73 -10.18 -31.68
C ASP A 242 -20.74 -11.23 -30.57
N VAL A 243 -21.94 -11.70 -30.19
CA VAL A 243 -22.11 -12.81 -29.24
C VAL A 243 -21.46 -14.09 -29.77
N GLN A 244 -21.61 -14.37 -31.07
CA GLN A 244 -20.94 -15.51 -31.70
C GLN A 244 -19.42 -15.33 -31.72
N ALA A 245 -18.91 -14.13 -31.98
CA ALA A 245 -17.48 -13.84 -31.95
C ALA A 245 -16.88 -14.00 -30.55
N LEU A 246 -17.59 -13.57 -29.51
CA LEU A 246 -17.25 -13.81 -28.10
C LEU A 246 -17.09 -15.31 -27.81
N LEU A 247 -18.07 -16.13 -28.21
CA LEU A 247 -18.03 -17.57 -28.00
C LEU A 247 -16.90 -18.25 -28.78
N ASN A 248 -16.67 -17.83 -30.02
CA ASN A 248 -15.59 -18.35 -30.86
C ASN A 248 -14.22 -18.05 -30.24
N PHE A 249 -13.99 -16.80 -29.80
CA PHE A 249 -12.75 -16.44 -29.13
C PHE A 249 -12.55 -17.20 -27.82
N GLN A 250 -13.60 -17.34 -27.00
CA GLN A 250 -13.57 -18.15 -25.78
C GLN A 250 -13.16 -19.61 -26.08
N THR A 251 -13.70 -20.18 -27.15
CA THR A 251 -13.39 -21.56 -27.58
C THR A 251 -11.94 -21.71 -28.05
N GLU A 252 -11.43 -20.75 -28.82
CA GLU A 252 -10.02 -20.72 -29.23
C GLU A 252 -9.08 -20.55 -28.04
N LEU A 253 -9.43 -19.67 -27.10
CA LEU A 253 -8.62 -19.43 -25.91
C LEU A 253 -8.54 -20.67 -25.00
N ARG A 254 -9.63 -21.46 -24.90
CA ARG A 254 -9.66 -22.73 -24.15
C ARG A 254 -8.63 -23.75 -24.61
N LYS A 255 -8.15 -23.67 -25.85
CA LYS A 255 -7.06 -24.55 -26.35
C LYS A 255 -5.76 -24.36 -25.57
N ASN A 256 -5.48 -23.14 -25.12
CA ASN A 256 -4.27 -22.79 -24.35
C ASN A 256 -4.56 -22.52 -22.87
N VAL A 257 -5.80 -22.19 -22.51
CA VAL A 257 -6.25 -21.89 -21.15
C VAL A 257 -7.50 -22.72 -20.84
N PRO A 258 -7.34 -24.00 -20.48
CA PRO A 258 -8.47 -24.89 -20.21
C PRO A 258 -9.44 -24.31 -19.19
N GLY A 259 -10.74 -24.48 -19.44
CA GLY A 259 -11.79 -24.00 -18.55
C GLY A 259 -12.12 -22.51 -18.62
N PHE A 260 -11.38 -21.70 -19.39
CA PHE A 260 -11.63 -20.26 -19.50
C PHE A 260 -13.10 -19.95 -19.84
N THR A 261 -13.71 -19.05 -19.09
CA THR A 261 -15.03 -18.49 -19.42
C THR A 261 -15.10 -17.02 -19.03
N TYR A 262 -15.74 -16.20 -19.87
CA TYR A 262 -16.05 -14.83 -19.54
C TYR A 262 -16.99 -14.77 -18.33
N GLN A 263 -16.81 -13.71 -17.52
CA GLN A 263 -17.72 -13.33 -16.45
C GLN A 263 -18.56 -12.15 -16.92
N LEU A 264 -19.87 -12.33 -17.01
CA LEU A 264 -20.82 -11.36 -17.56
C LEU A 264 -21.58 -10.64 -16.44
N GLY A 265 -21.35 -9.35 -16.29
CA GLY A 265 -21.96 -8.49 -15.28
C GLY A 265 -23.26 -7.89 -15.77
N PHE A 266 -24.41 -8.35 -15.26
CA PHE A 266 -25.71 -7.99 -15.82
C PHE A 266 -26.55 -7.05 -14.93
N SER A 267 -27.29 -6.15 -15.59
CA SER A 267 -28.37 -5.35 -15.01
C SER A 267 -29.69 -5.62 -15.74
N GLY A 268 -30.56 -6.46 -15.16
CA GLY A 268 -31.74 -6.99 -15.86
C GLY A 268 -32.81 -5.96 -16.24
N LYS A 269 -32.81 -4.73 -15.68
CA LYS A 269 -33.81 -3.71 -16.01
C LYS A 269 -33.81 -3.30 -17.48
N PHE A 270 -32.64 -3.37 -18.13
CA PHE A 270 -32.40 -2.78 -19.44
C PHE A 270 -32.35 -3.82 -20.57
N ILE A 271 -32.83 -5.03 -20.32
CA ILE A 271 -32.96 -6.02 -21.39
C ILE A 271 -33.92 -5.52 -22.47
N TYR A 272 -33.56 -5.72 -23.75
CA TYR A 272 -34.34 -5.28 -24.91
C TYR A 272 -34.60 -3.78 -24.99
N SER A 273 -33.73 -2.96 -24.41
CA SER A 273 -33.80 -1.49 -24.51
C SER A 273 -33.04 -0.90 -25.70
N GLY A 274 -32.46 -1.75 -26.56
CA GLY A 274 -31.73 -1.35 -27.77
C GLY A 274 -32.61 -1.33 -29.03
N THR A 275 -31.97 -1.34 -30.20
CA THR A 275 -32.68 -1.59 -31.48
C THR A 275 -33.23 -3.01 -31.57
N ASP A 276 -34.02 -3.31 -32.61
CA ASP A 276 -34.53 -4.67 -32.83
C ASP A 276 -33.39 -5.68 -33.04
N GLU A 277 -32.32 -5.28 -33.73
CA GLU A 277 -31.12 -6.10 -33.95
C GLU A 277 -30.32 -6.31 -32.67
N GLU A 278 -30.15 -5.28 -31.84
CA GLU A 278 -29.50 -5.38 -30.54
C GLU A 278 -30.31 -6.26 -29.57
N SER A 279 -31.65 -6.16 -29.64
CA SER A 279 -32.55 -7.02 -28.87
C SER A 279 -32.41 -8.48 -29.27
N GLU A 280 -32.13 -8.77 -30.54
CA GLU A 280 -31.81 -10.14 -30.96
C GLU A 280 -30.44 -10.60 -30.42
N GLY A 281 -29.46 -9.69 -30.28
CA GLY A 281 -28.22 -9.95 -29.55
C GLY A 281 -28.46 -10.32 -28.08
N ASP A 282 -29.33 -9.58 -27.38
CA ASP A 282 -29.75 -9.91 -26.01
C ASP A 282 -30.40 -11.31 -25.94
N ARG A 283 -31.27 -11.66 -26.90
CA ARG A 283 -31.87 -13.01 -26.99
C ARG A 283 -30.81 -14.07 -27.22
N MET A 284 -29.82 -13.81 -28.07
CA MET A 284 -28.71 -14.73 -28.32
C MET A 284 -27.86 -14.95 -27.06
N LEU A 285 -27.56 -13.90 -26.28
CA LEU A 285 -26.86 -14.03 -25.00
C LEU A 285 -27.62 -14.93 -24.01
N LEU A 286 -28.92 -14.71 -23.88
CA LEU A 286 -29.76 -15.54 -23.01
C LEU A 286 -29.85 -16.99 -23.48
N LYS A 287 -29.96 -17.20 -24.80
CA LYS A 287 -29.96 -18.55 -25.40
C LYS A 287 -28.66 -19.31 -25.11
N LEU A 288 -27.54 -18.59 -25.05
CA LEU A 288 -26.20 -19.14 -24.80
C LEU A 288 -25.75 -18.93 -23.34
N ALA A 289 -26.68 -18.68 -22.40
CA ALA A 289 -26.33 -18.30 -21.03
C ALA A 289 -25.42 -19.33 -20.33
N ASP A 290 -25.60 -20.63 -20.58
CA ASP A 290 -24.82 -21.72 -20.01
C ASP A 290 -23.34 -21.74 -20.48
N ASN A 291 -23.03 -21.06 -21.58
CA ASN A 291 -21.66 -20.96 -22.10
C ASN A 291 -20.82 -19.90 -21.35
N PHE A 292 -21.45 -19.12 -20.48
CA PHE A 292 -20.84 -18.03 -19.73
C PHE A 292 -21.07 -18.19 -18.23
N SER A 293 -20.25 -17.50 -17.43
CA SER A 293 -20.55 -17.28 -16.02
C SER A 293 -21.09 -15.86 -15.85
N TRP A 294 -21.97 -15.66 -14.88
CA TRP A 294 -22.67 -14.39 -14.68
C TRP A 294 -22.45 -13.88 -13.27
N PHE A 295 -22.37 -12.56 -13.11
CA PHE A 295 -22.38 -11.91 -11.80
C PHE A 295 -23.36 -10.74 -11.78
N PRO A 296 -23.98 -10.47 -10.63
CA PRO A 296 -24.90 -9.34 -10.50
C PRO A 296 -24.17 -8.01 -10.60
N HIS A 297 -24.71 -7.10 -11.41
CA HIS A 297 -24.23 -5.73 -11.57
C HIS A 297 -25.32 -4.69 -11.21
N MET A 298 -26.13 -5.02 -10.20
CA MET A 298 -27.31 -4.27 -9.73
C MET A 298 -28.49 -4.25 -10.73
N TRP A 299 -29.72 -4.01 -10.27
CA TRP A 299 -30.91 -4.09 -11.14
C TRP A 299 -30.91 -3.07 -12.27
N SER A 300 -30.67 -1.80 -11.92
CA SER A 300 -30.73 -0.66 -12.84
C SER A 300 -29.40 0.08 -12.93
N HIS A 301 -28.28 -0.64 -12.81
CA HIS A 301 -26.94 -0.04 -12.80
C HIS A 301 -26.78 1.08 -11.74
N MET A 302 -27.52 0.96 -10.64
CA MET A 302 -27.54 1.96 -9.56
C MET A 302 -26.30 1.86 -8.68
N GLN A 303 -25.76 2.99 -8.25
CA GLN A 303 -24.56 3.02 -7.41
C GLN A 303 -24.93 2.83 -5.94
N ALA A 304 -24.17 2.01 -5.22
CA ALA A 304 -24.54 1.61 -3.87
C ALA A 304 -24.58 2.78 -2.86
N HIS A 305 -23.74 3.80 -3.06
CA HIS A 305 -23.63 4.94 -2.14
C HIS A 305 -24.84 5.90 -2.21
N TRP A 306 -25.75 5.74 -3.19
CA TRP A 306 -27.02 6.48 -3.24
C TRP A 306 -28.05 5.98 -2.22
N PHE A 307 -27.79 4.85 -1.57
CA PHE A 307 -28.72 4.23 -0.63
C PHE A 307 -28.23 4.37 0.80
N SER A 308 -28.92 5.15 1.62
CA SER A 308 -28.67 5.15 3.06
C SER A 308 -29.34 3.97 3.76
N ASN A 309 -30.48 3.50 3.22
CA ASN A 309 -31.26 2.39 3.75
C ASN A 309 -30.88 1.05 3.08
N ALA A 310 -30.35 0.12 3.88
CA ALA A 310 -29.99 -1.23 3.43
C ALA A 310 -31.18 -2.03 2.87
N SER A 311 -32.39 -1.88 3.42
CA SER A 311 -33.56 -2.65 2.97
C SER A 311 -33.91 -2.39 1.52
N LYS A 312 -33.90 -1.12 1.10
CA LYS A 312 -34.18 -0.72 -0.30
C LYS A 312 -33.10 -1.21 -1.26
N LEU A 313 -31.83 -1.12 -0.84
CA LEU A 313 -30.70 -1.65 -1.61
C LEU A 313 -30.84 -3.18 -1.83
N CYS A 314 -31.17 -3.91 -0.77
CA CYS A 314 -31.37 -5.35 -0.82
C CYS A 314 -32.57 -5.74 -1.70
N GLU A 315 -33.67 -4.97 -1.68
CA GLU A 315 -34.84 -5.19 -2.52
C GLU A 315 -34.49 -5.11 -4.02
N TYR A 316 -33.76 -4.07 -4.44
CA TYR A 316 -33.31 -3.99 -5.83
C TYR A 316 -32.34 -5.11 -6.22
N MET A 317 -31.48 -5.54 -5.30
CA MET A 317 -30.64 -6.72 -5.55
C MET A 317 -31.50 -7.99 -5.74
N ASP A 318 -32.58 -8.14 -4.99
CA ASP A 318 -33.47 -9.31 -5.09
C ASP A 318 -34.25 -9.32 -6.41
N ILE A 319 -34.69 -8.16 -6.91
CA ILE A 319 -35.31 -8.05 -8.24
C ILE A 319 -34.33 -8.55 -9.34
N ASN A 320 -33.07 -8.15 -9.26
CA ASN A 320 -32.05 -8.61 -10.21
C ASN A 320 -31.76 -10.12 -10.06
N ARG A 321 -31.89 -10.67 -8.84
CA ARG A 321 -31.78 -12.11 -8.57
C ARG A 321 -32.93 -12.90 -9.17
N GLN A 322 -34.16 -12.41 -9.03
CA GLN A 322 -35.33 -13.03 -9.64
C GLN A 322 -35.23 -13.02 -11.17
N PHE A 323 -34.67 -11.96 -11.76
CA PHE A 323 -34.33 -11.94 -13.19
C PHE A 323 -33.35 -13.06 -13.56
N ALA A 324 -32.24 -13.21 -12.83
CA ALA A 324 -31.26 -14.27 -13.08
C ALA A 324 -31.89 -15.68 -13.00
N LEU A 325 -32.74 -15.92 -12.00
CA LEU A 325 -33.45 -17.20 -11.83
C LEU A 325 -34.41 -17.49 -12.99
N ARG A 326 -35.19 -16.49 -13.44
CA ARG A 326 -36.13 -16.65 -14.57
C ARG A 326 -35.42 -16.99 -15.88
N HIS A 327 -34.19 -16.50 -16.07
CA HIS A 327 -33.40 -16.72 -17.27
C HIS A 327 -32.31 -17.79 -17.09
N SER A 328 -32.32 -18.53 -15.98
CA SER A 328 -31.33 -19.58 -15.67
C SER A 328 -29.87 -19.13 -15.77
N LEU A 329 -29.56 -17.88 -15.39
CA LEU A 329 -28.20 -17.36 -15.46
C LEU A 329 -27.31 -18.00 -14.38
N ASN A 330 -26.18 -18.59 -14.78
CA ASN A 330 -25.23 -19.21 -13.86
C ASN A 330 -24.50 -18.17 -13.00
N THR A 331 -25.02 -17.93 -11.79
CA THR A 331 -24.49 -16.99 -10.79
C THR A 331 -23.82 -17.68 -9.60
N SER A 332 -23.40 -18.95 -9.78
CA SER A 332 -22.84 -19.80 -8.71
C SER A 332 -21.42 -19.42 -8.27
N SER A 333 -20.79 -18.44 -8.90
CA SER A 333 -19.40 -18.02 -8.63
C SER A 333 -19.23 -17.23 -7.33
N ASN A 334 -20.33 -16.91 -6.61
CA ASN A 334 -20.34 -16.08 -5.39
C ASN A 334 -19.57 -14.76 -5.56
N TYR A 335 -19.60 -14.21 -6.78
CA TYR A 335 -18.87 -13.04 -7.22
C TYR A 335 -19.84 -11.93 -7.61
N ALA A 336 -19.50 -10.69 -7.30
CA ALA A 336 -20.24 -9.51 -7.73
C ALA A 336 -19.28 -8.36 -8.00
N VAL A 337 -19.75 -7.39 -8.78
CA VAL A 337 -19.09 -6.10 -8.94
C VAL A 337 -20.17 -5.03 -8.84
N ALA A 338 -19.94 -3.99 -8.03
CA ALA A 338 -20.85 -2.85 -7.97
C ALA A 338 -20.59 -1.91 -9.15
N PRO A 339 -21.63 -1.32 -9.77
CA PRO A 339 -21.51 -0.24 -10.74
C PRO A 339 -20.51 0.82 -10.31
N HIS A 340 -19.57 1.15 -11.20
CA HIS A 340 -18.48 2.11 -10.95
C HIS A 340 -17.62 1.81 -9.71
N HIS A 341 -17.64 0.58 -9.18
CA HIS A 341 -17.04 0.19 -7.90
C HIS A 341 -17.55 0.96 -6.68
N ALA A 342 -18.65 1.69 -6.83
CA ALA A 342 -19.23 2.50 -5.78
C ALA A 342 -19.62 1.64 -4.56
N GLY A 343 -19.11 2.03 -3.39
CA GLY A 343 -19.35 1.33 -2.13
C GLY A 343 -18.49 0.09 -1.89
N VAL A 344 -17.72 -0.39 -2.88
CA VAL A 344 -16.69 -1.43 -2.64
C VAL A 344 -15.52 -0.80 -1.90
N TYR A 345 -14.99 0.30 -2.45
CA TYR A 345 -14.06 1.19 -1.78
C TYR A 345 -14.23 2.64 -2.29
N PRO A 346 -14.43 3.65 -1.39
CA PRO A 346 -14.62 3.53 0.05
C PRO A 346 -15.78 2.61 0.42
N VAL A 347 -15.61 1.83 1.48
CA VAL A 347 -16.59 0.83 1.89
C VAL A 347 -17.91 1.49 2.26
N HIS A 348 -19.01 0.98 1.69
CA HIS A 348 -20.37 1.28 2.08
C HIS A 348 -20.97 0.00 2.71
N GLN A 349 -21.22 0.01 4.02
CA GLN A 349 -21.50 -1.23 4.77
C GLN A 349 -22.74 -1.97 4.29
N GLN A 350 -23.75 -1.23 3.85
CA GLN A 350 -25.02 -1.76 3.37
C GLN A 350 -24.83 -2.62 2.11
N LEU A 351 -23.86 -2.28 1.25
CA LEU A 351 -23.51 -3.07 0.06
C LEU A 351 -23.07 -4.48 0.46
N TYR A 352 -22.10 -4.59 1.36
CA TYR A 352 -21.57 -5.87 1.84
C TYR A 352 -22.63 -6.69 2.58
N HIS A 353 -23.52 -6.03 3.32
CA HIS A 353 -24.65 -6.69 3.96
C HIS A 353 -25.61 -7.30 2.93
N CYS A 354 -26.07 -6.52 1.95
CA CYS A 354 -27.02 -6.98 0.95
C CYS A 354 -26.41 -8.02 -0.01
N TRP A 355 -25.15 -7.87 -0.39
CA TRP A 355 -24.43 -8.87 -1.17
C TRP A 355 -24.40 -10.24 -0.50
N ARG A 356 -24.09 -10.32 0.79
CA ARG A 356 -24.15 -11.59 1.53
C ARG A 356 -25.58 -12.11 1.66
N LYS A 357 -26.53 -11.23 2.01
CA LYS A 357 -27.91 -11.61 2.30
C LYS A 357 -28.65 -12.12 1.06
N VAL A 358 -28.50 -11.44 -0.08
CA VAL A 358 -29.28 -11.72 -1.30
C VAL A 358 -28.57 -12.70 -2.22
N TRP A 359 -27.25 -12.54 -2.38
CA TRP A 359 -26.48 -13.23 -3.41
C TRP A 359 -25.44 -14.21 -2.84
N ASN A 360 -25.26 -14.27 -1.52
CA ASN A 360 -24.21 -15.07 -0.88
C ASN A 360 -22.79 -14.76 -1.41
N ILE A 361 -22.50 -13.50 -1.72
CA ILE A 361 -21.20 -13.09 -2.26
C ILE A 361 -20.08 -13.34 -1.26
N THR A 362 -19.00 -13.95 -1.73
CA THR A 362 -17.76 -14.20 -0.99
C THR A 362 -16.56 -13.49 -1.61
N SER A 363 -16.68 -13.02 -2.87
CA SER A 363 -15.62 -12.30 -3.58
C SER A 363 -16.14 -11.16 -4.44
N THR A 364 -15.33 -10.11 -4.62
CA THR A 364 -15.57 -8.97 -5.51
C THR A 364 -14.21 -8.44 -5.97
N SER A 365 -14.19 -7.59 -6.98
CA SER A 365 -12.98 -6.87 -7.37
C SER A 365 -13.18 -5.35 -7.32
N SER A 366 -12.08 -4.61 -7.17
CA SER A 366 -12.09 -3.15 -7.23
C SER A 366 -10.78 -2.59 -7.75
N GLU A 367 -10.86 -1.52 -8.53
CA GLU A 367 -9.69 -0.73 -8.90
C GLU A 367 -9.38 0.42 -7.93
N GLU A 368 -10.24 0.66 -6.94
CA GLU A 368 -10.23 1.89 -6.13
C GLU A 368 -9.34 1.78 -4.90
N TYR A 369 -8.94 0.57 -4.46
CA TYR A 369 -8.27 0.34 -3.19
C TYR A 369 -6.75 0.17 -3.27
N PRO A 370 -5.96 0.82 -2.39
CA PRO A 370 -6.37 1.89 -1.47
C PRO A 370 -6.53 3.25 -2.18
N ASN A 371 -6.13 3.32 -3.46
CA ASN A 371 -6.34 4.44 -4.37
C ASN A 371 -6.42 3.92 -5.81
N LEU A 372 -7.19 4.61 -6.66
CA LEU A 372 -7.28 4.32 -8.10
C LEU A 372 -5.92 4.33 -8.79
N ARG A 373 -5.06 5.28 -8.41
CA ARG A 373 -3.72 5.48 -8.95
C ARG A 373 -2.68 5.68 -7.83
N PRO A 374 -1.43 5.26 -8.06
CA PRO A 374 -0.99 4.47 -9.20
C PRO A 374 -1.45 3.01 -9.11
N ASP A 375 -1.69 2.38 -10.26
CA ASP A 375 -2.25 1.03 -10.41
C ASP A 375 -1.39 -0.08 -9.78
N HIS A 376 -0.06 0.01 -9.91
CA HIS A 376 0.87 -0.92 -9.30
C HIS A 376 0.84 -0.94 -7.77
N ARG A 377 0.13 -0.01 -7.12
CA ARG A 377 -0.07 0.01 -5.66
C ARG A 377 -1.45 -0.46 -5.21
N ARG A 378 -2.32 -0.87 -6.14
CA ARG A 378 -3.64 -1.43 -5.80
C ARG A 378 -3.49 -2.73 -5.01
N LYS A 379 -4.36 -2.94 -4.02
CA LYS A 379 -4.26 -4.07 -3.08
C LYS A 379 -5.58 -4.80 -2.94
N GLY A 380 -5.55 -5.95 -2.28
CA GLY A 380 -6.76 -6.61 -1.79
C GLY A 380 -7.04 -6.26 -0.34
N PHE A 381 -8.24 -6.59 0.12
CA PHE A 381 -8.59 -6.66 1.54
C PHE A 381 -9.80 -7.56 1.76
N ILE A 382 -10.00 -8.02 3.00
CA ILE A 382 -11.22 -8.75 3.38
C ILE A 382 -12.06 -7.87 4.29
N TYR A 383 -13.33 -7.68 3.93
CA TYR A 383 -14.30 -6.96 4.76
C TYR A 383 -15.60 -7.74 4.87
N ARG A 384 -16.08 -7.97 6.10
CA ARG A 384 -17.28 -8.76 6.40
C ARG A 384 -17.32 -10.13 5.70
N ASN A 385 -16.17 -10.80 5.61
CA ASN A 385 -15.95 -12.09 4.94
C ASN A 385 -16.13 -12.06 3.41
N ILE A 386 -16.06 -10.89 2.79
CA ILE A 386 -15.98 -10.75 1.34
C ILE A 386 -14.54 -10.38 0.97
N MET A 387 -13.94 -11.17 0.08
CA MET A 387 -12.62 -10.96 -0.49
C MET A 387 -12.71 -9.89 -1.59
N VAL A 388 -12.06 -8.75 -1.38
CA VAL A 388 -11.91 -7.71 -2.41
C VAL A 388 -10.52 -7.85 -3.03
N ILE A 389 -10.45 -8.18 -4.32
CA ILE A 389 -9.18 -8.32 -5.06
C ILE A 389 -8.93 -7.12 -6.00
N PRO A 390 -7.66 -6.75 -6.24
CA PRO A 390 -7.33 -5.66 -7.15
C PRO A 390 -7.77 -5.96 -8.58
N ARG A 391 -8.48 -5.02 -9.20
CA ARG A 391 -8.89 -5.08 -10.61
C ARG A 391 -7.92 -4.29 -11.50
N GLN A 392 -7.60 -4.82 -12.67
CA GLN A 392 -6.72 -4.20 -13.66
C GLN A 392 -7.53 -3.54 -14.79
N THR A 393 -7.02 -2.41 -15.27
CA THR A 393 -7.52 -1.73 -16.46
C THR A 393 -6.79 -2.25 -17.70
N CYS A 394 -7.51 -2.47 -18.80
CA CYS A 394 -6.94 -2.87 -20.09
C CYS A 394 -6.81 -1.71 -21.10
N SER A 395 -6.97 -0.47 -20.64
CA SER A 395 -7.02 0.76 -21.46
C SER A 395 -8.19 0.82 -22.45
N LEU A 396 -9.18 -0.08 -22.32
CA LEU A 396 -10.47 0.02 -22.99
C LEU A 396 -11.47 0.68 -22.03
N PHE A 397 -12.19 1.68 -22.52
CA PHE A 397 -13.19 2.42 -21.76
C PHE A 397 -14.58 2.15 -22.30
N THR A 398 -15.64 2.50 -21.56
CA THR A 398 -17.03 2.32 -22.01
C THR A 398 -17.34 3.00 -23.34
N HIS A 399 -16.66 4.10 -23.65
CA HIS A 399 -16.83 4.86 -24.89
C HIS A 399 -15.90 4.43 -26.03
N THR A 400 -14.95 3.51 -25.80
CA THR A 400 -14.07 3.00 -26.88
C THR A 400 -14.76 1.85 -27.61
N MET A 401 -15.70 2.18 -28.48
CA MET A 401 -16.51 1.23 -29.25
C MET A 401 -15.92 0.93 -30.63
N VAL A 402 -15.33 1.95 -31.26
CA VAL A 402 -14.62 1.86 -32.54
C VAL A 402 -13.19 2.34 -32.39
N LEU A 403 -12.28 1.85 -33.23
CA LEU A 403 -10.85 2.13 -33.15
C LEU A 403 -10.56 3.63 -33.28
N ASP A 404 -11.31 4.33 -34.13
CA ASP A 404 -11.16 5.77 -34.38
C ASP A 404 -11.51 6.63 -33.16
N MET A 405 -12.30 6.10 -32.22
CA MET A 405 -12.64 6.77 -30.96
C MET A 405 -11.66 6.46 -29.82
N TYR A 406 -10.68 5.58 -30.04
CA TYR A 406 -9.73 5.22 -29.00
C TYR A 406 -8.86 6.44 -28.63
N PRO A 407 -8.74 6.83 -27.35
CA PRO A 407 -7.93 7.97 -26.94
C PRO A 407 -6.47 7.84 -27.37
N GLY A 408 -6.03 8.75 -28.26
CA GLY A 408 -4.68 8.74 -28.82
C GLY A 408 -4.49 7.85 -30.05
N GLY A 409 -5.56 7.21 -30.55
CA GLY A 409 -5.56 6.44 -31.79
C GLY A 409 -4.97 5.03 -31.66
N LYS A 410 -4.92 4.35 -32.81
CA LYS A 410 -4.49 2.94 -32.93
C LYS A 410 -3.11 2.68 -32.35
N GLU A 411 -2.17 3.59 -32.56
CA GLU A 411 -0.78 3.46 -32.11
C GLU A 411 -0.72 3.37 -30.58
N VAL A 412 -1.51 4.15 -29.85
CA VAL A 412 -1.53 4.12 -28.38
C VAL A 412 -2.14 2.82 -27.85
N LEU A 413 -3.16 2.27 -28.52
CA LEU A 413 -3.70 0.95 -28.20
C LEU A 413 -2.63 -0.13 -28.39
N LEU A 414 -1.96 -0.12 -29.54
CA LEU A 414 -0.88 -1.06 -29.85
C LEU A 414 0.28 -0.92 -28.86
N GLU A 415 0.68 0.30 -28.49
CA GLU A 415 1.71 0.53 -27.48
C GLU A 415 1.33 -0.03 -26.12
N SER A 416 0.07 0.08 -25.69
CA SER A 416 -0.43 -0.52 -24.44
C SER A 416 -0.28 -2.06 -24.45
N ILE A 417 -0.53 -2.68 -25.60
CA ILE A 417 -0.49 -4.14 -25.79
C ILE A 417 0.95 -4.65 -25.97
N ASP A 418 1.73 -4.01 -26.84
CA ASP A 418 3.04 -4.45 -27.30
C ASP A 418 4.15 -4.00 -26.33
N GLY A 419 4.15 -4.59 -25.13
CA GLY A 419 5.13 -4.28 -24.08
C GLY A 419 4.73 -3.13 -23.14
N GLY A 420 3.61 -2.47 -23.41
CA GLY A 420 3.06 -1.38 -22.59
C GLY A 420 2.34 -1.85 -21.33
N SER A 421 1.34 -1.07 -20.91
CA SER A 421 0.62 -1.25 -19.64
C SER A 421 -0.12 -2.58 -19.52
N LEU A 422 -0.76 -3.05 -20.60
CA LEU A 422 -1.50 -4.32 -20.56
C LEU A 422 -0.53 -5.51 -20.43
N PHE A 423 0.52 -5.53 -21.25
CA PHE A 423 1.58 -6.55 -21.12
C PHE A 423 2.23 -6.53 -19.73
N GLN A 424 2.55 -5.33 -19.22
CA GLN A 424 3.15 -5.18 -17.90
C GLN A 424 2.22 -5.64 -16.76
N SER A 425 0.90 -5.55 -16.94
CA SER A 425 -0.06 -6.08 -15.97
C SER A 425 0.10 -7.59 -15.81
N PHE A 426 0.19 -8.34 -16.93
CA PHE A 426 0.53 -9.76 -16.90
C PHE A 426 1.93 -10.04 -16.38
N LEU A 427 2.91 -9.19 -16.69
CA LEU A 427 4.29 -9.40 -16.24
C LEU A 427 4.40 -9.34 -14.71
N TYR A 428 3.78 -8.33 -14.09
CA TYR A 428 3.97 -8.00 -12.68
C TYR A 428 2.99 -8.67 -11.73
N ASN A 429 1.74 -8.88 -12.13
CA ASN A 429 0.70 -9.42 -11.24
C ASN A 429 0.52 -10.92 -11.46
N GLN A 430 0.59 -11.71 -10.39
CA GLN A 430 0.29 -13.15 -10.45
C GLN A 430 -1.20 -13.44 -10.60
N VAL A 431 -2.06 -12.57 -10.07
CA VAL A 431 -3.52 -12.65 -10.12
C VAL A 431 -4.03 -11.40 -10.85
N ASN A 432 -4.82 -11.59 -11.90
CA ASN A 432 -5.31 -10.53 -12.78
C ASN A 432 -6.83 -10.62 -12.95
N VAL A 433 -7.57 -9.56 -12.64
CA VAL A 433 -8.98 -9.41 -12.97
C VAL A 433 -9.11 -8.21 -13.90
N PHE A 434 -9.30 -8.46 -15.19
CA PHE A 434 -9.42 -7.39 -16.17
C PHE A 434 -10.85 -6.88 -16.27
N MET A 435 -11.01 -5.57 -16.16
CA MET A 435 -12.27 -4.90 -16.43
C MET A 435 -12.42 -4.60 -17.92
N THR A 436 -13.54 -5.02 -18.49
CA THR A 436 -14.07 -4.58 -19.78
C THR A 436 -15.58 -4.35 -19.66
N HIS A 437 -16.19 -3.80 -20.70
CA HIS A 437 -17.63 -3.53 -20.73
C HIS A 437 -18.23 -4.11 -22.02
N GLN A 438 -19.55 -4.34 -22.03
CA GLN A 438 -20.30 -4.84 -23.19
C GLN A 438 -19.90 -4.14 -24.50
N SER A 439 -19.83 -2.81 -24.47
CA SER A 439 -19.53 -1.97 -25.62
C SER A 439 -18.14 -2.22 -26.23
N ASN A 440 -17.21 -2.82 -25.49
CA ASN A 440 -15.89 -3.19 -26.01
C ASN A 440 -15.92 -4.42 -26.92
N TYR A 441 -17.01 -5.19 -26.91
CA TYR A 441 -17.17 -6.40 -27.71
C TYR A 441 -18.22 -6.25 -28.81
N GLY A 442 -18.93 -5.11 -28.88
CA GLY A 442 -19.72 -4.71 -30.04
C GLY A 442 -18.87 -3.94 -31.06
N ASN A 443 -19.49 -3.51 -32.16
CA ASN A 443 -18.85 -2.69 -33.19
C ASN A 443 -17.52 -3.28 -33.70
N ASP A 444 -16.38 -2.62 -33.47
CA ASP A 444 -15.04 -3.07 -33.91
C ASP A 444 -14.46 -4.21 -33.05
N ARG A 445 -15.15 -4.62 -31.98
CA ARG A 445 -14.76 -5.71 -31.09
C ARG A 445 -13.36 -5.54 -30.50
N LEU A 446 -13.05 -4.31 -30.09
CA LEU A 446 -11.72 -3.94 -29.57
C LEU A 446 -11.27 -4.85 -28.42
N GLY A 447 -12.18 -5.31 -27.57
CA GLY A 447 -11.90 -6.27 -26.50
C GLY A 447 -11.28 -7.56 -27.01
N LEU A 448 -11.84 -8.16 -28.07
CA LEU A 448 -11.32 -9.37 -28.69
C LEU A 448 -9.93 -9.13 -29.30
N PHE A 449 -9.80 -8.06 -30.07
CA PHE A 449 -8.52 -7.68 -30.70
C PHE A 449 -7.41 -7.48 -29.65
N THR A 450 -7.72 -6.75 -28.58
CA THR A 450 -6.76 -6.41 -27.52
C THR A 450 -6.25 -7.65 -26.79
N PHE A 451 -7.14 -8.54 -26.35
CA PHE A 451 -6.70 -9.74 -25.60
C PHE A 451 -6.05 -10.78 -26.51
N ASP A 452 -6.54 -10.99 -27.73
CA ASP A 452 -5.89 -11.89 -28.70
C ASP A 452 -4.42 -11.47 -28.93
N ARG A 453 -4.21 -10.18 -29.23
CA ARG A 453 -2.88 -9.64 -29.48
C ARG A 453 -2.01 -9.69 -28.23
N ALA A 454 -2.54 -9.31 -27.07
CA ALA A 454 -1.79 -9.32 -25.81
C ALA A 454 -1.30 -10.73 -25.45
N MET A 455 -2.14 -11.76 -25.61
CA MET A 455 -1.78 -13.15 -25.32
C MET A 455 -0.76 -13.68 -26.32
N LYS A 456 -0.92 -13.40 -27.61
CA LYS A 456 0.08 -13.75 -28.65
C LYS A 456 1.43 -13.08 -28.36
N PHE A 457 1.43 -11.81 -27.98
CA PHE A 457 2.64 -11.08 -27.61
C PHE A 457 3.29 -11.69 -26.36
N LEU A 458 2.50 -12.00 -25.33
CA LEU A 458 2.95 -12.63 -24.09
C LEU A 458 3.66 -13.96 -24.36
N TYR A 459 3.03 -14.86 -25.12
CA TYR A 459 3.59 -16.17 -25.45
C TYR A 459 4.78 -16.10 -26.41
N LYS A 460 4.83 -15.08 -27.27
CA LYS A 460 5.98 -14.87 -28.14
C LYS A 460 7.23 -14.52 -27.34
N TRP A 461 7.11 -13.64 -26.35
CA TRP A 461 8.26 -13.02 -25.68
C TRP A 461 8.57 -13.56 -24.28
N THR A 462 7.68 -14.37 -23.72
CA THR A 462 7.83 -14.88 -22.35
C THR A 462 7.52 -16.36 -22.22
N ASN A 463 8.00 -16.95 -21.14
CA ASN A 463 7.66 -18.29 -20.69
C ASN A 463 6.49 -18.28 -19.69
N LEU A 464 5.76 -17.17 -19.59
CA LEU A 464 4.57 -17.07 -18.74
C LEU A 464 3.44 -17.95 -19.28
N ARG A 465 2.67 -18.51 -18.36
CA ARG A 465 1.53 -19.38 -18.66
C ARG A 465 0.27 -18.77 -18.07
N LEU A 466 -0.77 -18.60 -18.88
CA LEU A 466 -2.05 -18.11 -18.39
C LEU A 466 -2.88 -19.27 -17.85
N VAL A 467 -3.51 -19.06 -16.70
CA VAL A 467 -4.36 -20.04 -16.03
C VAL A 467 -5.69 -19.35 -15.70
N TYR A 468 -6.80 -20.00 -16.02
CA TYR A 468 -8.11 -19.54 -15.60
C TYR A 468 -8.48 -20.17 -14.25
N GLU A 469 -9.05 -19.36 -13.34
CA GLU A 469 -9.68 -19.86 -12.12
C GLU A 469 -11.00 -19.12 -11.88
N PRO A 470 -12.00 -19.79 -11.28
CA PRO A 470 -13.23 -19.13 -10.85
C PRO A 470 -12.96 -18.03 -9.81
N PRO A 471 -13.79 -16.96 -9.76
CA PRO A 471 -13.53 -15.79 -8.93
C PRO A 471 -13.26 -16.08 -7.43
N GLU A 472 -14.03 -16.99 -6.81
CA GLU A 472 -13.85 -17.33 -5.40
C GLU A 472 -12.50 -18.02 -5.14
N VAL A 473 -12.07 -18.90 -6.05
CA VAL A 473 -10.76 -19.58 -5.97
C VAL A 473 -9.64 -18.58 -6.18
N LEU A 474 -9.80 -17.68 -7.16
CA LEU A 474 -8.86 -16.61 -7.44
C LEU A 474 -8.69 -15.67 -6.24
N GLY A 475 -9.78 -15.36 -5.54
CA GLY A 475 -9.77 -14.60 -4.28
C GLY A 475 -8.96 -15.29 -3.18
N LYS A 476 -9.22 -16.58 -2.93
CA LYS A 476 -8.45 -17.38 -1.95
C LYS A 476 -6.97 -17.42 -2.30
N ARG A 477 -6.66 -17.60 -3.59
CA ARG A 477 -5.29 -17.59 -4.09
C ARG A 477 -4.60 -16.25 -3.85
N TYR A 478 -5.27 -15.13 -4.10
CA TYR A 478 -4.73 -13.80 -3.83
C TYR A 478 -4.28 -13.65 -2.37
N PHE A 479 -5.14 -14.00 -1.41
CA PHE A 479 -4.81 -13.84 0.01
C PHE A 479 -3.83 -14.91 0.53
N ASN A 480 -3.72 -16.05 -0.12
CA ASN A 480 -2.64 -17.00 0.13
C ASN A 480 -1.27 -16.45 -0.32
N LEU A 481 -1.24 -15.70 -1.43
CA LEU A 481 -0.03 -15.04 -1.94
C LEU A 481 0.34 -13.79 -1.11
N TYR A 482 -0.66 -13.06 -0.61
CA TYR A 482 -0.49 -11.79 0.10
C TYR A 482 -1.25 -11.78 1.46
N PRO A 483 -0.85 -12.61 2.43
CA PRO A 483 -1.54 -12.72 3.73
C PRO A 483 -1.52 -11.40 4.53
N GLU A 484 -0.55 -10.52 4.29
CA GLU A 484 -0.46 -9.21 4.93
C GLU A 484 -1.49 -8.19 4.41
N GLU A 485 -2.18 -8.51 3.31
CA GLU A 485 -3.22 -7.66 2.71
C GLU A 485 -4.63 -8.06 3.15
N VAL A 486 -4.79 -9.09 3.99
CA VAL A 486 -6.10 -9.49 4.53
C VAL A 486 -6.77 -8.34 5.30
N GLU A 487 -5.99 -7.67 6.16
CA GLU A 487 -6.50 -6.56 6.94
C GLU A 487 -6.64 -5.29 6.09
N PRO A 488 -7.82 -4.65 6.06
CA PRO A 488 -8.00 -3.40 5.35
C PRO A 488 -7.15 -2.29 5.96
N VAL A 489 -6.81 -1.29 5.16
CA VAL A 489 -6.17 -0.05 5.58
C VAL A 489 -7.01 1.10 5.07
N TRP A 490 -7.77 1.71 5.98
CA TRP A 490 -8.71 2.76 5.66
C TRP A 490 -7.98 4.08 5.31
N SER A 491 -7.93 4.40 4.02
CA SER A 491 -7.49 5.71 3.52
C SER A 491 -8.59 6.75 3.68
N ASN A 492 -8.21 8.03 3.72
CA ASN A 492 -9.15 9.14 3.83
C ASN A 492 -9.87 9.39 2.49
N PRO A 493 -11.20 9.14 2.38
CA PRO A 493 -11.93 9.36 1.14
C PRO A 493 -11.89 10.82 0.66
N CYS A 494 -11.76 11.78 1.59
CA CYS A 494 -11.78 13.21 1.30
C CYS A 494 -10.53 13.73 0.60
N LEU A 495 -9.44 12.96 0.57
CA LEU A 495 -8.18 13.37 -0.07
C LEU A 495 -8.09 12.90 -1.52
N ASN A 496 -9.04 12.09 -1.97
CA ASN A 496 -9.09 11.56 -3.30
C ASN A 496 -10.43 11.96 -3.94
N ARG A 497 -10.37 12.80 -4.99
CA ARG A 497 -11.56 13.30 -5.69
C ARG A 497 -12.48 12.16 -6.11
N ARG A 498 -11.93 11.09 -6.69
CA ARG A 498 -12.71 9.94 -7.15
C ARG A 498 -13.42 9.25 -5.99
N HIS A 499 -12.71 9.04 -4.88
CA HIS A 499 -13.30 8.41 -3.69
C HIS A 499 -14.40 9.25 -3.08
N LEU A 500 -14.26 10.58 -3.07
CA LEU A 500 -15.29 11.50 -2.60
C LEU A 500 -16.55 11.44 -3.48
N GLU A 501 -16.39 11.39 -4.80
CA GLU A 501 -17.50 11.29 -5.78
C GLU A 501 -18.33 10.01 -5.62
N ILE A 502 -17.73 8.91 -5.15
CA ILE A 502 -18.42 7.62 -4.93
C ILE A 502 -18.65 7.30 -3.45
N TRP A 503 -18.52 8.32 -2.59
CA TRP A 503 -18.87 8.23 -1.18
C TRP A 503 -20.30 8.72 -0.94
N SER A 504 -20.92 8.24 0.12
CA SER A 504 -22.30 8.63 0.46
C SER A 504 -22.37 10.13 0.79
N GLU A 505 -23.32 10.86 0.20
CA GLU A 505 -23.51 12.30 0.43
C GLU A 505 -23.82 12.65 1.90
N GLU A 506 -24.42 11.71 2.63
CA GLU A 506 -24.66 11.83 4.07
C GLU A 506 -23.37 11.93 4.91
N LYS A 507 -22.20 11.62 4.33
CA LYS A 507 -20.92 11.61 5.03
C LYS A 507 -20.14 12.87 4.73
N ASN A 508 -19.67 13.53 5.79
CA ASN A 508 -18.93 14.78 5.67
C ASN A 508 -17.47 14.63 6.14
N CYS A 509 -16.55 15.19 5.36
CA CYS A 509 -15.13 15.30 5.67
C CYS A 509 -14.85 16.12 6.94
N SER A 510 -15.75 17.01 7.32
CA SER A 510 -15.66 17.80 8.54
C SER A 510 -15.85 16.96 9.80
N SER A 511 -16.52 15.79 9.71
CA SER A 511 -16.80 14.90 10.85
C SER A 511 -15.57 14.16 11.37
N PHE A 512 -14.44 14.15 10.64
CA PHE A 512 -13.20 13.57 11.16
C PHE A 512 -12.54 14.48 12.21
N PRO A 513 -11.95 13.90 13.27
CA PRO A 513 -11.24 14.69 14.27
C PRO A 513 -10.05 15.43 13.66
N LYS A 514 -9.80 16.63 14.18
CA LYS A 514 -8.68 17.50 13.81
C LYS A 514 -7.38 17.12 14.52
N PHE A 515 -7.48 16.48 15.68
CA PHE A 515 -6.35 15.90 16.40
C PHE A 515 -6.80 14.71 17.25
N VAL A 516 -5.83 13.88 17.66
CA VAL A 516 -6.06 12.65 18.44
C VAL A 516 -5.15 12.65 19.67
N VAL A 517 -5.72 12.49 20.86
CA VAL A 517 -4.94 12.27 22.09
C VAL A 517 -4.65 10.78 22.22
N VAL A 518 -3.40 10.38 21.99
CA VAL A 518 -3.02 8.97 21.80
C VAL A 518 -2.59 8.26 23.08
N GLY A 519 -2.39 9.00 24.17
CA GLY A 519 -1.96 8.43 25.45
C GLY A 519 -0.62 8.98 25.95
N PRO A 520 0.15 8.16 26.70
CA PRO A 520 -0.16 6.80 27.16
C PRO A 520 -1.27 6.77 28.23
N GLN A 521 -1.65 5.56 28.65
CA GLN A 521 -2.52 5.39 29.82
C GLN A 521 -1.85 5.92 31.10
N LYS A 522 -2.69 6.45 32.01
CA LYS A 522 -2.31 6.91 33.37
C LYS A 522 -1.51 8.21 33.44
N THR A 523 -1.44 8.97 32.36
CA THR A 523 -0.70 10.24 32.29
C THR A 523 -1.57 11.50 32.42
N GLY A 524 -2.87 11.36 32.73
CA GLY A 524 -3.80 12.49 32.83
C GLY A 524 -4.68 12.72 31.60
N THR A 525 -4.72 11.76 30.66
CA THR A 525 -5.49 11.86 29.41
C THR A 525 -6.99 12.16 29.59
N THR A 526 -7.64 11.62 30.63
CA THR A 526 -9.05 11.96 30.92
C THR A 526 -9.19 13.39 31.46
N ALA A 527 -8.21 13.91 32.20
CA ALA A 527 -8.22 15.30 32.64
C ALA A 527 -8.07 16.24 31.45
N LEU A 528 -7.13 15.95 30.55
CA LEU A 528 -6.97 16.71 29.30
C LEU A 528 -8.25 16.69 28.46
N TYR A 529 -8.85 15.52 28.24
CA TYR A 529 -10.12 15.38 27.53
C TYR A 529 -11.22 16.23 28.15
N TRP A 530 -11.29 16.26 29.48
CA TRP A 530 -12.31 17.01 30.20
C TRP A 530 -12.08 18.52 30.12
N PHE A 531 -10.83 18.98 30.20
CA PHE A 531 -10.48 20.39 29.99
C PHE A 531 -10.77 20.83 28.55
N LEU A 532 -10.38 20.06 27.53
CA LEU A 532 -10.66 20.38 26.13
C LEU A 532 -12.16 20.57 25.87
N ASN A 533 -13.02 19.74 26.47
CA ASN A 533 -14.48 19.86 26.36
C ASN A 533 -15.08 21.07 27.09
N MET A 534 -14.29 21.84 27.85
CA MET A 534 -14.74 23.13 28.41
C MET A 534 -14.60 24.28 27.39
N HIS A 535 -13.81 24.08 26.32
CA HIS A 535 -13.65 25.09 25.28
C HIS A 535 -14.92 25.17 24.41
N PRO A 536 -15.50 26.35 24.17
CA PRO A 536 -16.77 26.49 23.46
C PRO A 536 -16.74 25.92 22.02
N HIS A 537 -15.60 26.02 21.35
CA HIS A 537 -15.39 25.53 19.98
C HIS A 537 -14.66 24.18 19.86
N VAL A 538 -14.44 23.44 20.96
CA VAL A 538 -13.82 22.10 20.88
C VAL A 538 -14.82 21.07 21.41
N LYS A 539 -15.11 20.06 20.60
CA LYS A 539 -16.02 18.98 20.97
C LYS A 539 -15.34 17.63 20.80
N SER A 540 -15.48 16.75 21.79
CA SER A 540 -15.01 15.38 21.69
C SER A 540 -15.98 14.49 20.89
N ASN A 541 -15.56 13.25 20.67
CA ASN A 541 -16.46 12.16 20.31
C ASN A 541 -17.60 11.96 21.34
N LEU A 542 -18.70 11.38 20.86
CA LEU A 542 -19.77 10.79 21.65
C LEU A 542 -19.21 9.62 22.49
N PRO A 543 -19.75 9.39 23.70
CA PRO A 543 -19.28 8.31 24.55
C PRO A 543 -19.67 6.93 23.99
N SER A 544 -18.75 5.99 24.11
CA SER A 544 -18.97 4.58 23.83
C SER A 544 -19.58 3.88 25.05
N PRO A 545 -20.58 2.99 24.87
CA PRO A 545 -21.14 2.22 25.97
C PRO A 545 -20.13 1.24 26.61
N THR A 546 -19.10 0.83 25.87
CA THR A 546 -18.11 -0.17 26.33
C THR A 546 -16.77 0.45 26.71
N THR A 547 -16.41 1.58 26.10
CA THR A 547 -15.09 2.22 26.26
C THR A 547 -15.16 3.65 26.77
N PHE A 548 -16.36 4.08 27.21
CA PHE A 548 -16.62 5.38 27.82
C PHE A 548 -16.17 6.55 26.94
N GLU A 549 -15.26 7.40 27.41
CA GLU A 549 -14.76 8.53 26.62
C GLU A 549 -13.88 8.12 25.43
N GLU A 550 -13.39 6.88 25.38
CA GLU A 550 -12.45 6.42 24.34
C GLU A 550 -13.17 5.73 23.19
N VAL A 551 -12.77 6.02 21.95
CA VAL A 551 -13.31 5.34 20.76
C VAL A 551 -12.60 4.01 20.52
N GLN A 552 -11.28 3.96 20.74
CA GLN A 552 -10.43 2.78 20.54
C GLN A 552 -10.60 2.14 19.15
N PHE A 553 -10.69 2.96 18.11
CA PHE A 553 -10.83 2.52 16.72
C PHE A 553 -9.54 1.88 16.19
N PHE A 554 -8.39 2.54 16.34
CA PHE A 554 -7.17 2.12 15.65
C PHE A 554 -6.42 0.93 16.29
N SER A 555 -6.63 0.67 17.59
CA SER A 555 -5.82 -0.27 18.40
C SER A 555 -6.34 -1.70 18.43
N GLY A 556 -7.56 -1.99 17.96
CA GLY A 556 -8.17 -3.29 18.19
C GLY A 556 -9.27 -3.68 17.19
N PRO A 557 -10.17 -4.61 17.59
CA PRO A 557 -11.20 -5.17 16.72
C PRO A 557 -12.17 -4.14 16.12
N ASN A 558 -12.35 -2.99 16.79
CA ASN A 558 -13.19 -1.90 16.31
C ASN A 558 -12.74 -1.36 14.95
N TYR A 559 -11.44 -1.46 14.63
CA TYR A 559 -10.90 -1.01 13.34
C TYR A 559 -11.61 -1.67 12.15
N PHE A 560 -11.92 -2.97 12.29
CA PHE A 560 -12.54 -3.78 11.24
C PHE A 560 -14.03 -3.51 11.07
N LYS A 561 -14.64 -2.69 11.94
CA LYS A 561 -16.02 -2.21 11.73
C LYS A 561 -16.09 -1.18 10.60
N GLY A 562 -14.97 -0.55 10.23
CA GLY A 562 -14.85 0.36 9.09
C GLY A 562 -15.04 1.83 9.44
N ILE A 563 -14.81 2.70 8.46
CA ILE A 563 -14.82 4.17 8.63
C ILE A 563 -16.18 4.67 9.13
N ASP A 564 -17.29 4.12 8.66
CA ASP A 564 -18.63 4.57 9.06
C ASP A 564 -18.88 4.39 10.56
N TRP A 565 -18.38 3.29 11.13
CA TRP A 565 -18.44 3.05 12.58
C TRP A 565 -17.59 4.07 13.34
N TYR A 566 -16.44 4.47 12.81
CA TYR A 566 -15.62 5.51 13.43
C TYR A 566 -16.29 6.89 13.36
N MET A 567 -16.85 7.23 12.19
CA MET A 567 -17.54 8.51 11.99
C MET A 567 -18.81 8.65 12.82
N SER A 568 -19.51 7.55 13.14
CA SER A 568 -20.72 7.61 13.98
C SER A 568 -20.45 8.09 15.42
N PHE A 569 -19.19 8.13 15.86
CA PHE A 569 -18.82 8.71 17.14
C PHE A 569 -18.72 10.23 17.12
N PHE A 570 -18.69 10.87 15.96
CA PHE A 570 -18.49 12.31 15.88
C PHE A 570 -19.80 13.01 15.55
N PRO A 571 -20.20 14.02 16.33
CA PRO A 571 -21.36 14.83 16.00
C PRO A 571 -21.10 15.59 14.69
N THR A 572 -22.16 15.94 13.97
CA THR A 572 -22.08 16.87 12.86
C THR A 572 -21.49 18.19 13.36
N PRO A 573 -20.34 18.63 12.85
CA PRO A 573 -19.69 19.82 13.37
C PRO A 573 -20.46 21.08 12.95
N GLU A 574 -20.71 21.96 13.92
CA GLU A 574 -21.13 23.34 13.66
C GLU A 574 -19.94 24.14 13.08
N ASN A 575 -20.21 25.29 12.47
CA ASN A 575 -19.16 26.19 11.98
C ASN A 575 -18.13 26.49 13.09
N ASN A 576 -16.84 26.44 12.75
CA ASN A 576 -15.70 26.64 13.64
C ASN A 576 -15.51 25.60 14.77
N THR A 577 -16.23 24.48 14.78
CA THR A 577 -16.01 23.41 15.76
C THR A 577 -14.77 22.57 15.41
N VAL A 578 -13.88 22.39 16.39
CA VAL A 578 -12.73 21.49 16.34
C VAL A 578 -13.10 20.17 17.03
N LEU A 579 -13.20 19.10 16.24
CA LEU A 579 -13.45 17.75 16.76
C LEU A 579 -12.14 17.08 17.21
N PHE A 580 -12.19 16.30 18.28
CA PHE A 580 -11.07 15.45 18.71
C PHE A 580 -11.54 14.12 19.29
N GLU A 581 -10.65 13.14 19.32
CA GLU A 581 -10.84 11.93 20.13
C GLU A 581 -9.68 11.73 21.09
N LYS A 582 -9.90 10.92 22.12
CA LYS A 582 -8.88 10.46 23.06
C LYS A 582 -8.98 8.95 23.19
N SER A 583 -7.89 8.23 22.93
CA SER A 583 -7.79 6.80 23.21
C SER A 583 -6.38 6.50 23.70
N ALA A 584 -6.23 6.29 25.01
CA ALA A 584 -4.91 6.19 25.62
C ALA A 584 -4.17 4.87 25.30
N THR A 585 -4.88 3.91 24.68
CA THR A 585 -4.35 2.63 24.18
C THR A 585 -3.63 2.75 22.84
N TYR A 586 -3.57 3.93 22.23
CA TYR A 586 -2.95 4.11 20.92
C TYR A 586 -1.43 4.21 21.00
N PHE A 587 -0.90 4.86 22.04
CA PHE A 587 0.50 5.26 22.12
C PHE A 587 1.49 4.09 21.98
N ASP A 588 1.22 2.97 22.65
CA ASP A 588 2.11 1.80 22.77
C ASP A 588 1.79 0.67 21.78
N GLN A 589 0.84 0.87 20.86
CA GLN A 589 0.39 -0.13 19.90
C GLN A 589 1.03 0.07 18.52
N LYS A 590 1.89 -0.86 18.09
CA LYS A 590 2.68 -0.77 16.85
C LYS A 590 1.85 -0.59 15.57
N VAL A 591 0.61 -1.09 15.53
CA VAL A 591 -0.26 -1.01 14.34
C VAL A 591 -0.93 0.37 14.18
N VAL A 592 -1.05 1.13 15.27
CA VAL A 592 -1.84 2.36 15.32
C VAL A 592 -1.24 3.48 14.46
N PRO A 593 0.08 3.79 14.51
CA PRO A 593 0.65 4.88 13.73
C PRO A 593 0.34 4.79 12.23
N LYS A 594 0.49 3.59 11.64
CA LYS A 594 0.19 3.33 10.23
C LYS A 594 -1.29 3.53 9.91
N ARG A 595 -2.19 2.97 10.74
CA ARG A 595 -3.65 3.06 10.53
C ARG A 595 -4.13 4.51 10.67
N LEU A 596 -3.68 5.21 11.71
CA LEU A 596 -4.01 6.62 11.94
C LEU A 596 -3.47 7.50 10.82
N LYS A 597 -2.19 7.35 10.42
CA LYS A 597 -1.61 8.13 9.33
C LYS A 597 -2.35 7.93 8.00
N THR A 598 -2.85 6.73 7.75
CA THR A 598 -3.54 6.44 6.48
C THR A 598 -4.93 7.08 6.42
N LEU A 599 -5.68 7.08 7.53
CA LEU A 599 -7.01 7.71 7.59
C LEU A 599 -6.95 9.22 7.87
N LEU A 600 -5.96 9.67 8.66
CA LEU A 600 -5.84 11.02 9.20
C LEU A 600 -4.43 11.60 8.93
N PRO A 601 -3.99 11.74 7.66
CA PRO A 601 -2.57 11.99 7.35
C PRO A 601 -2.01 13.35 7.78
N SER A 602 -2.86 14.36 7.95
CA SER A 602 -2.45 15.74 8.27
C SER A 602 -3.01 16.22 9.61
N LYS A 603 -3.20 15.30 10.56
CA LYS A 603 -3.76 15.60 11.88
C LYS A 603 -2.67 15.54 12.95
N HIS A 604 -2.79 16.41 13.95
CA HIS A 604 -1.89 16.38 15.10
C HIS A 604 -2.21 15.20 16.00
N ILE A 605 -1.18 14.56 16.56
CA ILE A 605 -1.32 13.68 17.70
C ILE A 605 -0.83 14.39 18.96
N VAL A 606 -1.50 14.14 20.07
CA VAL A 606 -1.14 14.70 21.38
C VAL A 606 -0.73 13.56 22.31
N VAL A 607 0.48 13.66 22.85
CA VAL A 607 1.10 12.69 23.76
C VAL A 607 1.32 13.38 25.09
N ILE A 608 0.91 12.76 26.20
CA ILE A 608 1.10 13.32 27.55
C ILE A 608 2.12 12.47 28.29
N LEU A 609 3.23 13.05 28.75
CA LEU A 609 4.30 12.30 29.41
C LEU A 609 4.42 12.71 30.89
N ILE A 610 4.48 11.71 31.77
CA ILE A 610 4.84 11.84 33.20
C ILE A 610 6.00 10.88 33.50
N ASP A 611 6.61 10.99 34.68
CA ASP A 611 7.62 10.04 35.14
C ASP A 611 7.17 8.58 34.92
N PRO A 612 7.93 7.76 34.17
CA PRO A 612 7.52 6.39 33.84
C PRO A 612 7.34 5.51 35.09
N ALA A 613 8.04 5.79 36.19
CA ALA A 613 7.87 5.07 37.46
C ALA A 613 6.50 5.36 38.08
N LEU A 614 6.11 6.64 38.14
CA LEU A 614 4.78 7.05 38.62
C LEU A 614 3.66 6.52 37.71
N ARG A 615 3.89 6.50 36.39
CA ARG A 615 2.97 5.92 35.42
C ARG A 615 2.75 4.43 35.66
N ALA A 616 3.83 3.67 35.86
CA ALA A 616 3.78 2.23 36.15
C ALA A 616 3.02 1.94 37.46
N TYR A 617 3.31 2.70 38.51
CA TYR A 617 2.62 2.56 39.80
C TYR A 617 1.13 2.92 39.70
N SER A 618 0.80 3.98 38.98
CA SER A 618 -0.60 4.36 38.74
C SER A 618 -1.35 3.29 37.94
N TRP A 619 -0.68 2.57 37.03
CA TRP A 619 -1.25 1.42 36.31
C TRP A 619 -1.52 0.24 37.25
N TYR A 620 -0.56 -0.11 38.10
CA TYR A 620 -0.74 -1.16 39.11
C TYR A 620 -1.92 -0.86 40.05
N GLN A 621 -1.98 0.37 40.60
CA GLN A 621 -3.09 0.79 41.46
C GLN A 621 -4.44 0.82 40.71
N HIS A 622 -4.42 1.08 39.40
CA HIS A 622 -5.60 0.95 38.57
C HIS A 622 -6.10 -0.49 38.51
N MET A 623 -5.21 -1.47 38.33
CA MET A 623 -5.56 -2.90 38.29
C MET A 623 -6.07 -3.38 39.65
N ARG A 624 -5.44 -2.98 40.76
CA ARG A 624 -5.96 -3.25 42.11
C ARG A 624 -7.40 -2.76 42.30
N SER A 625 -7.69 -1.53 41.86
CA SER A 625 -9.06 -0.99 41.96
C SER A 625 -10.09 -1.69 41.07
N HIS A 626 -9.64 -2.47 40.08
CA HIS A 626 -10.49 -3.32 39.24
C HIS A 626 -10.49 -4.78 39.72
N HIS A 627 -9.97 -5.05 40.92
CA HIS A 627 -9.90 -6.38 41.53
C HIS A 627 -9.12 -7.40 40.69
N ASP A 628 -8.06 -6.96 39.99
CA ASP A 628 -7.15 -7.87 39.32
C ASP A 628 -6.47 -8.80 40.35
N ALA A 629 -6.54 -10.11 40.11
CA ALA A 629 -6.10 -11.12 41.07
C ALA A 629 -4.61 -11.04 41.39
N PHE A 630 -3.76 -10.75 40.39
CA PHE A 630 -2.32 -10.63 40.58
C PHE A 630 -1.98 -9.32 41.28
N ALA A 631 -2.60 -8.21 40.85
CA ALA A 631 -2.36 -6.91 41.47
C ALA A 631 -2.79 -6.86 42.94
N LEU A 632 -3.82 -7.63 43.33
CA LEU A 632 -4.25 -7.75 44.73
C LEU A 632 -3.33 -8.64 45.56
N LYS A 633 -2.86 -9.75 44.97
CA LYS A 633 -2.05 -10.77 45.65
C LYS A 633 -0.60 -10.36 45.88
N TYR A 634 0.03 -9.74 44.88
CA TYR A 634 1.44 -9.34 44.91
C TYR A 634 1.56 -7.84 45.19
N SER A 635 2.62 -7.44 45.89
CA SER A 635 3.02 -6.04 46.04
C SER A 635 3.49 -5.44 44.72
N PHE A 636 3.64 -4.11 44.69
CA PHE A 636 4.14 -3.46 43.48
C PHE A 636 5.60 -3.85 43.19
N TYR A 637 6.44 -3.94 44.22
CA TYR A 637 7.83 -4.34 44.09
C TYR A 637 7.98 -5.77 43.54
N GLU A 638 7.23 -6.74 44.06
CA GLU A 638 7.20 -8.11 43.55
C GLU A 638 6.73 -8.15 42.09
N THR A 639 5.74 -7.32 41.75
CA THR A 639 5.22 -7.22 40.37
C THR A 639 6.29 -6.72 39.41
N ILE A 640 7.00 -5.63 39.73
CA ILE A 640 7.98 -5.02 38.81
C ILE A 640 9.30 -5.80 38.72
N THR A 641 9.61 -6.64 39.71
CA THR A 641 10.81 -7.49 39.75
C THR A 641 10.56 -8.92 39.27
N ALA A 642 9.33 -9.30 38.97
CA ALA A 642 8.97 -10.64 38.51
C ALA A 642 9.80 -11.13 37.30
N HIS A 643 10.11 -12.43 37.29
CA HIS A 643 10.99 -13.06 36.30
C HIS A 643 10.27 -14.14 35.48
N ARG A 644 10.42 -14.06 34.17
CA ARG A 644 9.81 -15.03 33.24
C ARG A 644 10.42 -16.42 33.45
N GLY A 645 9.56 -17.44 33.56
CA GLY A 645 9.97 -18.82 33.79
C GLY A 645 10.14 -19.19 35.26
N VAL A 646 10.05 -18.20 36.17
CA VAL A 646 10.02 -18.40 37.62
C VAL A 646 8.62 -18.06 38.14
N ASP A 647 8.10 -16.88 37.77
CA ASP A 647 6.82 -16.39 38.25
C ASP A 647 5.63 -16.75 37.34
N PRO A 648 4.39 -16.71 37.87
CA PRO A 648 3.19 -16.97 37.08
C PRO A 648 3.06 -16.03 35.88
N ASP A 649 2.61 -16.57 34.74
CA ASP A 649 2.46 -15.79 33.50
C ASP A 649 1.55 -14.57 33.65
N GLY A 650 0.53 -14.64 34.50
CA GLY A 650 -0.35 -13.50 34.78
C GLY A 650 0.35 -12.36 35.50
N LEU A 651 1.30 -12.65 36.40
CA LEU A 651 2.13 -11.64 37.07
C LEU A 651 3.10 -10.99 36.07
N ILE A 652 3.72 -11.78 35.20
CA ILE A 652 4.58 -11.29 34.12
C ILE A 652 3.80 -10.42 33.14
N SER A 653 2.55 -10.77 32.83
CA SER A 653 1.67 -9.94 32.01
C SER A 653 1.37 -8.59 32.68
N LEU A 654 1.06 -8.60 33.98
CA LEU A 654 0.83 -7.38 34.75
C LEU A 654 2.08 -6.48 34.80
N GLN A 655 3.25 -7.07 35.08
CA GLN A 655 4.55 -6.40 35.04
C GLN A 655 4.77 -5.69 33.70
N ARG A 656 4.65 -6.41 32.58
CA ARG A 656 4.83 -5.83 31.23
C ARG A 656 3.89 -4.66 30.99
N ARG A 657 2.63 -4.75 31.41
CA ARG A 657 1.68 -3.63 31.26
C ARG A 657 2.00 -2.43 32.14
N CYS A 658 2.61 -2.65 33.31
CA CYS A 658 3.19 -1.60 34.15
C CYS A 658 4.40 -0.95 33.47
N LEU A 659 5.34 -1.76 32.95
CA LEU A 659 6.66 -1.28 32.56
C LEU A 659 6.77 -0.86 31.08
N ASP A 660 6.30 -1.68 30.16
CA ASP A 660 6.56 -1.52 28.72
C ASP A 660 6.07 -0.18 28.14
N PRO A 661 4.87 0.32 28.50
CA PRO A 661 4.40 1.61 27.96
C PRO A 661 5.17 2.82 28.52
N GLY A 662 6.04 2.62 29.52
CA GLY A 662 6.98 3.62 30.04
C GLY A 662 8.23 3.82 29.17
N PHE A 663 8.49 2.94 28.19
CA PHE A 663 9.58 3.11 27.21
C PHE A 663 9.22 4.14 26.12
N TYR A 664 8.98 5.39 26.54
CA TYR A 664 8.42 6.44 25.70
C TYR A 664 9.20 6.71 24.41
N ALA A 665 10.53 6.67 24.45
CA ALA A 665 11.38 6.88 23.27
C ALA A 665 11.07 5.84 22.17
N ASN A 666 11.05 4.56 22.53
CA ASN A 666 10.78 3.46 21.60
C ASN A 666 9.40 3.60 20.95
N HIS A 667 8.39 3.98 21.74
CA HIS A 667 7.04 4.17 21.22
C HIS A 667 6.97 5.39 20.30
N LEU A 668 7.58 6.51 20.67
CA LEU A 668 7.67 7.71 19.83
C LEU A 668 8.41 7.44 18.51
N GLU A 669 9.45 6.62 18.49
CA GLU A 669 10.12 6.21 17.25
C GLU A 669 9.18 5.44 16.32
N ASN A 670 8.36 4.52 16.84
CA ASN A 670 7.33 3.87 16.03
C ASN A 670 6.32 4.87 15.43
N TRP A 671 6.00 5.95 16.14
CA TRP A 671 5.14 7.02 15.61
C TRP A 671 5.85 7.83 14.52
N LEU A 672 7.15 8.09 14.68
CA LEU A 672 7.97 8.88 13.76
C LEU A 672 8.21 8.18 12.42
N ASP A 673 8.11 6.85 12.36
CA ASP A 673 8.13 6.08 11.10
C ASP A 673 6.99 6.49 10.14
N PHE A 674 5.89 7.03 10.67
CA PHE A 674 4.69 7.36 9.89
C PHE A 674 4.28 8.84 9.99
N ILE A 675 4.53 9.48 11.12
CA ILE A 675 4.08 10.84 11.44
C ILE A 675 5.28 11.77 11.56
N GLN A 676 5.25 12.85 10.78
CA GLN A 676 6.35 13.82 10.81
C GLN A 676 6.38 14.53 12.18
N PRO A 677 7.57 14.88 12.70
CA PRO A 677 7.73 15.43 14.05
C PRO A 677 6.84 16.62 14.37
N GLN A 678 6.57 17.52 13.41
CA GLN A 678 5.75 18.72 13.64
C GLN A 678 4.30 18.39 14.02
N PHE A 679 3.78 17.22 13.62
CA PHE A 679 2.43 16.78 13.95
C PHE A 679 2.34 16.07 15.31
N ILE A 680 3.47 15.87 16.01
CA ILE A 680 3.50 15.27 17.35
C ILE A 680 3.62 16.37 18.40
N ILE A 681 2.60 16.54 19.25
CA ILE A 681 2.60 17.51 20.34
C ILE A 681 2.85 16.76 21.65
N ILE A 682 3.87 17.20 22.40
CA ILE A 682 4.19 16.67 23.72
C ILE A 682 3.60 17.61 24.77
N VAL A 683 2.80 17.06 25.68
CA VAL A 683 2.26 17.74 26.86
C VAL A 683 2.97 17.19 28.09
N ASP A 684 3.51 18.09 28.90
CA ASP A 684 4.04 17.73 30.22
C ASP A 684 2.87 17.41 31.16
N GLY A 685 2.77 16.15 31.57
CA GLY A 685 1.68 15.69 32.43
C GLY A 685 1.80 16.17 33.88
N ASP A 686 3.01 16.53 34.35
CA ASP A 686 3.19 17.14 35.67
C ASP A 686 2.67 18.58 35.65
N MET A 687 3.00 19.34 34.60
CA MET A 687 2.42 20.67 34.39
C MET A 687 0.89 20.59 34.22
N LEU A 688 0.36 19.61 33.48
CA LEU A 688 -1.09 19.41 33.37
C LEU A 688 -1.76 19.17 34.75
N LYS A 689 -1.03 18.57 35.70
CA LYS A 689 -1.51 18.33 37.06
C LYS A 689 -1.38 19.56 37.96
N THR A 690 -0.27 20.29 37.89
CA THR A 690 0.07 21.40 38.81
C THR A 690 -0.35 22.78 38.31
N ASP A 691 -0.34 23.00 37.00
CA ASP A 691 -0.80 24.22 36.32
C ASP A 691 -1.48 23.85 34.98
N PRO A 692 -2.72 23.32 35.02
CA PRO A 692 -3.44 22.96 33.81
C PRO A 692 -3.70 24.16 32.90
N ALA A 693 -3.76 25.39 33.41
CA ALA A 693 -4.00 26.57 32.59
C ALA A 693 -2.81 26.84 31.65
N ALA A 694 -1.57 26.75 32.16
CA ALA A 694 -0.37 26.85 31.34
C ALA A 694 -0.25 25.71 30.33
N ALA A 695 -0.54 24.47 30.75
CA ALA A 695 -0.53 23.30 29.85
C ALA A 695 -1.53 23.46 28.69
N MET A 696 -2.76 23.89 29.00
CA MET A 696 -3.80 24.12 28.00
C MET A 696 -3.48 25.30 27.09
N PHE A 697 -2.83 26.35 27.60
CA PHE A 697 -2.34 27.47 26.78
C PHE A 697 -1.33 26.98 25.72
N GLN A 698 -0.33 26.21 26.14
CA GLN A 698 0.69 25.67 25.22
C GLN A 698 0.09 24.71 24.20
N LEU A 699 -0.87 23.87 24.61
CA LEU A 699 -1.55 22.94 23.72
C LEU A 699 -2.38 23.68 22.65
N GLN A 700 -3.17 24.68 23.03
CA GLN A 700 -3.96 25.49 22.08
C GLN A 700 -3.07 26.18 21.06
N LYS A 701 -1.94 26.76 21.50
CA LYS A 701 -0.94 27.37 20.62
C LYS A 701 -0.33 26.34 19.66
N SER A 702 0.03 25.16 20.15
CA SER A 702 0.63 24.09 19.34
C SER A 702 -0.35 23.51 18.32
N LEU A 703 -1.64 23.48 18.64
CA LEU A 703 -2.72 23.08 17.73
C LEU A 703 -3.13 24.18 16.74
N GLY A 704 -2.61 25.40 16.90
CA GLY A 704 -2.90 26.54 16.03
C GLY A 704 -4.31 27.11 16.20
N PHE A 705 -4.86 27.09 17.42
CA PHE A 705 -6.16 27.73 17.67
C PHE A 705 -6.05 29.25 17.48
N THR A 706 -7.00 29.83 16.74
CA THR A 706 -7.05 31.27 16.46
C THR A 706 -7.42 32.07 17.70
N GLU A 707 -8.32 31.53 18.52
CA GLU A 707 -8.76 32.12 19.78
C GLU A 707 -8.31 31.25 20.95
N ILE A 708 -7.55 31.84 21.88
CA ILE A 708 -7.02 31.13 23.03
C ILE A 708 -7.98 31.28 24.21
N TYR A 709 -8.57 30.16 24.62
CA TYR A 709 -9.45 30.12 25.77
C TYR A 709 -8.67 30.16 27.09
N GLN A 710 -9.15 30.99 28.01
CA GLN A 710 -8.48 31.33 29.27
C GLN A 710 -8.91 30.40 30.40
N TYR A 711 -8.21 29.26 30.54
CA TYR A 711 -8.54 28.22 31.52
C TYR A 711 -8.31 28.63 32.98
N ASN A 712 -7.45 29.60 33.25
CA ASN A 712 -7.24 30.17 34.59
C ASN A 712 -8.51 30.80 35.20
N LYS A 713 -9.48 31.21 34.37
CA LYS A 713 -10.76 31.78 34.82
C LYS A 713 -11.79 30.73 35.22
N ILE A 714 -11.62 29.49 34.76
CA ILE A 714 -12.63 28.43 34.92
C ILE A 714 -12.12 27.18 35.63
N LEU A 715 -10.81 27.09 35.90
CA LEU A 715 -10.20 26.04 36.70
C LEU A 715 -9.72 26.60 38.03
N LYS A 716 -10.03 25.90 39.12
CA LYS A 716 -9.54 26.20 40.47
C LYS A 716 -9.05 24.91 41.13
N PHE A 717 -7.99 25.01 41.91
CA PHE A 717 -7.52 23.90 42.74
C PHE A 717 -8.52 23.61 43.86
N ASP A 718 -8.95 22.35 43.99
CA ASP A 718 -9.83 21.88 45.05
C ASP A 718 -9.01 21.08 46.07
N GLU A 719 -8.82 21.63 47.28
CA GLU A 719 -7.98 21.03 48.32
C GLU A 719 -8.46 19.64 48.77
N ARG A 720 -9.78 19.41 48.77
CA ARG A 720 -10.35 18.12 49.19
C ARG A 720 -10.06 17.05 48.14
N LYS A 721 -10.19 17.40 46.87
CA LYS A 721 -9.87 16.54 45.74
C LYS A 721 -8.36 16.36 45.56
N GLY A 722 -7.57 17.40 45.84
CA GLY A 722 -6.13 17.46 45.56
C GLY A 722 -5.79 17.70 44.08
N PHE A 723 -6.75 18.18 43.28
CA PHE A 723 -6.60 18.42 41.84
C PHE A 723 -7.43 19.62 41.40
N PHE A 724 -7.13 20.14 40.21
CA PHE A 724 -7.92 21.21 39.59
C PHE A 724 -9.29 20.73 39.13
N CYS A 725 -10.30 21.55 39.41
CA CYS A 725 -11.71 21.32 39.11
C CYS A 725 -12.33 22.52 38.40
N GLN A 726 -13.45 22.31 37.72
CA GLN A 726 -14.17 23.34 36.99
C GLN A 726 -14.96 24.19 37.97
N VAL A 727 -14.83 25.50 37.85
CA VAL A 727 -15.65 26.47 38.58
C VAL A 727 -17.06 26.47 37.99
N GLN A 728 -18.07 26.22 38.82
CA GLN A 728 -19.48 26.32 38.45
C GLN A 728 -20.11 27.60 39.02
N PRO A 729 -21.27 28.05 38.46
CA PRO A 729 -22.05 29.12 39.05
C PRO A 729 -22.34 28.86 40.53
N LYS A 730 -22.38 29.93 41.34
CA LYS A 730 -22.58 29.89 42.81
C LYS A 730 -21.42 29.24 43.61
N GLY A 731 -20.20 29.22 43.06
CA GLY A 731 -18.98 28.85 43.79
C GLY A 731 -18.78 27.35 44.02
N LYS A 732 -19.59 26.48 43.41
CA LYS A 732 -19.42 25.02 43.46
C LYS A 732 -18.30 24.58 42.51
N SER A 733 -17.52 23.57 42.90
CA SER A 733 -16.53 22.92 42.03
C SER A 733 -17.12 21.64 41.45
N LYS A 734 -17.01 21.45 40.13
CA LYS A 734 -17.25 20.16 39.49
C LYS A 734 -15.89 19.51 39.26
N CYS A 735 -15.60 18.40 39.92
CA CYS A 735 -14.34 17.67 39.78
C CYS A 735 -14.50 16.41 38.93
N LEU A 736 -13.38 15.85 38.45
CA LEU A 736 -13.36 14.50 37.88
C LEU A 736 -13.81 13.46 38.92
N GLY A 737 -14.45 12.40 38.43
CA GLY A 737 -14.99 11.31 39.26
C GLY A 737 -13.96 10.60 40.15
N GLN A 738 -14.45 9.78 41.08
CA GLN A 738 -13.63 9.10 42.09
C GLN A 738 -12.54 8.19 41.50
N SER A 739 -12.75 7.65 40.30
CA SER A 739 -11.77 6.81 39.59
C SER A 739 -10.57 7.59 39.04
N LYS A 740 -10.56 8.93 39.11
CA LYS A 740 -9.47 9.81 38.65
C LYS A 740 -8.88 10.57 39.84
N GLY A 741 -7.56 10.50 40.00
CA GLY A 741 -6.89 11.01 41.21
C GLY A 741 -7.21 10.17 42.45
N ARG A 742 -7.11 8.84 42.34
CA ARG A 742 -7.32 7.94 43.49
C ARG A 742 -6.29 8.25 44.57
N LYS A 743 -6.71 8.24 45.83
CA LYS A 743 -5.81 8.25 46.98
C LYS A 743 -5.35 6.81 47.22
N TYR A 744 -4.06 6.57 47.05
CA TYR A 744 -3.40 5.31 47.35
C TYR A 744 -2.07 5.61 48.06
N PRO A 745 -1.49 4.65 48.80
CA PRO A 745 -0.21 4.84 49.49
C PRO A 745 0.87 5.35 48.53
N GLU A 746 1.84 6.08 49.07
CA GLU A 746 3.04 6.42 48.30
C GLU A 746 3.78 5.14 47.88
N MET A 747 4.51 5.23 46.76
CA MET A 747 5.26 4.09 46.24
C MET A 747 6.42 3.76 47.18
N GLU A 748 6.73 2.48 47.38
CA GLU A 748 7.82 2.07 48.27
C GLU A 748 9.17 2.57 47.76
N ASP A 749 10.07 2.95 48.67
CA ASP A 749 11.41 3.49 48.32
C ASP A 749 12.23 2.50 47.48
N GLU A 750 12.11 1.20 47.75
CA GLU A 750 12.79 0.15 46.98
C GLU A 750 12.25 0.07 45.54
N SER A 751 10.93 0.18 45.37
CA SER A 751 10.28 0.29 44.06
C SER A 751 10.76 1.54 43.30
N TRP A 752 10.88 2.67 43.99
CA TRP A 752 11.39 3.92 43.41
C TRP A 752 12.83 3.79 42.93
N LYS A 753 13.73 3.27 43.78
CA LYS A 753 15.14 3.04 43.45
C LYS A 753 15.29 2.08 42.28
N TYR A 754 14.54 0.97 42.28
CA TYR A 754 14.55 0.00 41.19
C TYR A 754 14.13 0.62 39.87
N LEU A 755 12.98 1.33 39.82
CA LEU A 755 12.46 1.91 38.58
C LEU A 755 13.30 3.09 38.07
N THR A 756 13.93 3.83 38.97
CA THR A 756 14.85 4.91 38.58
C THR A 756 16.02 4.34 37.79
N LYS A 757 16.64 3.25 38.27
CA LYS A 757 17.69 2.53 37.54
C LYS A 757 17.16 1.84 36.28
N TYR A 758 16.00 1.21 36.36
CA TYR A 758 15.38 0.48 35.24
C TYR A 758 15.12 1.37 34.02
N TYR A 759 14.67 2.61 34.24
CA TYR A 759 14.37 3.55 33.17
C TYR A 759 15.49 4.54 32.85
N GLU A 760 16.65 4.47 33.52
CA GLU A 760 17.75 5.44 33.35
C GLU A 760 18.15 5.60 31.87
N GLU A 761 18.51 4.50 31.21
CA GLU A 761 18.90 4.51 29.79
C GLU A 761 17.76 4.93 28.88
N ALA A 762 16.52 4.52 29.19
CA ALA A 762 15.33 4.86 28.42
C ALA A 762 14.97 6.36 28.51
N ASN A 763 15.15 6.97 29.68
CA ASN A 763 14.95 8.39 29.91
C ASN A 763 16.02 9.20 29.19
N LEU A 764 17.29 8.78 29.23
CA LEU A 764 18.35 9.42 28.46
C LEU A 764 18.08 9.36 26.95
N LYS A 765 17.59 8.23 26.44
CA LYS A 765 17.14 8.10 25.05
C LYS A 765 15.99 9.05 24.73
N LEU A 766 15.00 9.17 25.61
CA LEU A 766 13.90 10.12 25.44
C LEU A 766 14.38 11.57 25.42
N PHE A 767 15.26 11.96 26.35
CA PHE A 767 15.82 13.31 26.42
C PHE A 767 16.49 13.68 25.09
N LYS A 768 17.43 12.85 24.63
CA LYS A 768 18.13 13.04 23.35
C LYS A 768 17.17 13.07 22.16
N LEU A 769 16.14 12.22 22.18
CA LEU A 769 15.11 12.20 21.14
C LEU A 769 14.33 13.52 21.10
N LEU A 770 13.82 14.01 22.24
CA LEU A 770 13.06 15.26 22.30
C LEU A 770 13.91 16.47 21.92
N GLU A 771 15.16 16.51 22.35
CA GLU A 771 16.13 17.55 21.96
C GLU A 771 16.36 17.55 20.44
N ARG A 772 16.66 16.38 19.85
CA ARG A 772 16.82 16.20 18.40
C ARG A 772 15.59 16.68 17.62
N LEU A 773 14.39 16.40 18.15
CA LEU A 773 13.12 16.77 17.53
C LEU A 773 12.67 18.21 17.85
N LYS A 774 13.44 18.96 18.66
CA LYS A 774 13.11 20.31 19.15
C LYS A 774 11.73 20.37 19.82
N LYS A 775 11.43 19.36 20.65
CA LYS A 775 10.20 19.27 21.44
C LYS A 775 10.42 19.74 22.88
N PRO A 776 9.40 20.27 23.57
CA PRO A 776 9.54 20.63 24.97
C PRO A 776 9.90 19.41 25.80
N ILE A 777 10.92 19.55 26.64
CA ILE A 777 11.38 18.52 27.56
C ILE A 777 10.59 18.66 28.86
N PRO A 778 9.83 17.65 29.31
CA PRO A 778 9.08 17.70 30.56
C PRO A 778 9.98 17.98 31.77
N GLU A 779 9.47 18.68 32.78
CA GLU A 779 10.25 19.06 33.96
C GLU A 779 10.74 17.85 34.77
N TRP A 780 9.94 16.78 34.86
CA TRP A 780 10.35 15.54 35.52
C TRP A 780 11.55 14.87 34.84
N LEU A 781 11.68 15.04 33.52
CA LEU A 781 12.77 14.44 32.74
C LEU A 781 14.05 15.27 32.86
N LYS A 782 13.96 16.60 33.02
CA LYS A 782 15.13 17.46 33.26
C LYS A 782 15.79 17.21 34.62
N LYS A 783 15.04 16.67 35.57
CA LYS A 783 15.50 16.37 36.93
C LYS A 783 16.17 14.99 37.04
N LYS A 784 16.12 14.17 35.99
CA LYS A 784 16.74 12.85 35.90
C LYS A 784 17.91 12.91 34.93
#